data_AF-A0A9E1V335-F1
#
_entry.id   AF-A0A9E1V335-F1
#
_cell.length_a   1.000
_cell.length_b   1.000
_cell.length_c   1.000
_cell.angle_alpha   90.00
_cell.angle_beta   90.00
_cell.angle_gamma   90.00
#
_symmetry.space_group_name_H-M   'P 1'
#
loop_
_entity.id
_entity.type
_entity.pdbx_description
1 polymer ?
#
loop_
_entity_poly.entity_id
_entity_poly.type
_entity_poly.pdbx_seq_one_letter_code
_entity_poly.pdbx_strand_id
1 'polypeptide(L)'
;AGSCRFRVMPGLDRGSLANPLWELVAQDFPRDCQAFVAAVGNGRRREWFLKPINRKVEAAAIGKVLDELKPHDAALRQQFAKLTAIKSAPGDTRPLTFFQACVQAKQAVGECEKAFALAKKTLDFVEREAPRPELRAQFSAIRAEYAALRERPDAPADQLASVLKRCRTIRRATILSHPALDFGTLLISQSPPPGYSHMCDQYLGRHRRPGPGLVLLKDWKADPKQEVLLAGKLPEGVATHPDLSYDAKRILFSYSDTTEPNRSFRRFLIHEYDLETGKVRQVTGTPRDPMFGNGGRQTVLIEDFDPCYLPDGGFAFVSTRSQNYGRCHGSRYTPAYMVYRGELDGSGIRQLSFGEANEWEPSVLHDGRLIYTRWDYINRHDVFYQGIWTMRPDGTGTAHYFGSYTRNPCMTSEVLAIPGSHQTVCTAMGHHSYTAGSVMLVNPRLGQDGAAPVTRITPEVAFPETEGRPVGAYISPYALNEDLYLVAYTPDRLAFQSGVQRDEAYGIYLIDTLGGRELIYRDPKISSYTPIPLRPRTMPPALASTIAGLENKKTGTVYVQNVNRSTEKLGGARIASLRLNQIYVQTTQRKPALSRSNNENIKGTLGTVTVGADGASAFKIPAGMPVQLQALDEKGMAIMTMRSFIYVQPGENLSCVGCHEHRLSAPPRSAGISTAPVRPIQPPPGPQYAGGFNYVRTVQPVLDRHCISCHGLKKPAGKLDLTGTPQHGYSKSHNALVGRRGLVKIAYRNKETAVSKPRDYFAHAGKLAPMLAKGHRGVKLSSEELGRIVNWLDLNAQFYGDYSHNRVENRPPDSAGEKALRAAIAARFGSELAKQPFHTLVNPGLATESRILNAALPVAAGGWGQLQKGAFADRNDPAYAQFLTLVEKSITPLKWRDRNGTCNRGKQCRCGDCWVEEAEKVHRRKMQKTMARK
;
A
#
# COMPACT_ATOMS: atom_id res chain seq x y z
N ALA A 1 -25.63 29.27 34.16
CA ALA A 1 -26.68 29.27 33.12
C ALA A 1 -27.52 30.52 33.32
N GLY A 2 -27.66 31.34 32.29
CA GLY A 2 -28.45 32.56 32.34
C GLY A 2 -28.77 33.04 30.94
N SER A 3 -29.97 33.57 30.73
CA SER A 3 -30.31 34.28 29.51
C SER A 3 -30.09 35.78 29.75
N CYS A 4 -29.38 36.45 28.85
CA CYS A 4 -29.15 37.89 28.90
C CYS A 4 -29.76 38.57 27.66
N ARG A 5 -30.06 39.86 27.77
CA ARG A 5 -30.43 40.70 26.63
C ARG A 5 -29.39 41.80 26.47
N PHE A 6 -29.08 42.10 25.22
CA PHE A 6 -28.16 43.18 24.87
C PHE A 6 -28.94 44.47 24.61
N ARG A 7 -28.47 45.57 25.18
CA ARG A 7 -29.03 46.91 24.94
C ARG A 7 -28.01 47.72 24.14
N VAL A 8 -28.45 48.24 22.99
CA VAL A 8 -27.69 49.26 22.24
C VAL A 8 -27.87 50.60 22.95
N MET A 9 -26.75 51.27 23.26
CA MET A 9 -26.75 52.57 23.92
C MET A 9 -27.40 53.67 23.05
N PRO A 10 -27.97 54.72 23.66
CA PRO A 10 -28.49 55.87 22.92
C PRO A 10 -27.43 56.48 21.98
N GLY A 11 -27.84 56.87 20.76
CA GLY A 11 -26.94 57.49 19.76
C GLY A 11 -26.29 56.52 18.77
N LEU A 12 -26.47 55.21 18.92
CA LEU A 12 -25.95 54.19 18.00
C LEU A 12 -27.06 53.58 17.13
N ASP A 13 -26.79 53.39 15.84
CA ASP A 13 -27.72 52.74 14.90
C ASP A 13 -27.71 51.21 15.06
N ARG A 14 -28.88 50.62 15.35
CA ARG A 14 -29.07 49.16 15.47
C ARG A 14 -28.87 48.43 14.16
N GLY A 15 -29.17 49.07 13.03
CA GLY A 15 -29.07 48.46 11.71
C GLY A 15 -27.64 48.07 11.36
N SER A 16 -26.70 48.99 11.54
CA SER A 16 -25.27 48.81 11.30
C SER A 16 -24.60 47.86 12.29
N LEU A 17 -25.07 47.80 13.54
CA LEU A 17 -24.46 46.96 14.59
C LEU A 17 -24.96 45.50 14.64
N ALA A 18 -26.07 45.17 13.96
CA ALA A 18 -26.72 43.87 14.09
C ALA A 18 -25.85 42.65 13.69
N ASN A 19 -25.02 42.78 12.65
CA ASN A 19 -24.13 41.68 12.23
C ASN A 19 -22.92 41.51 13.16
N PRO A 20 -22.15 42.57 13.49
CA PRO A 20 -21.06 42.47 14.46
C PRO A 20 -21.53 41.95 15.83
N LEU A 21 -22.69 42.39 16.31
CA LEU A 21 -23.25 41.88 17.58
C LEU A 21 -23.60 40.41 17.50
N TRP A 22 -24.15 39.93 16.38
CA TRP A 22 -24.41 38.51 16.19
C TRP A 22 -23.13 37.68 16.20
N GLU A 23 -22.06 38.15 15.57
CA GLU A 23 -20.76 37.46 15.52
C GLU A 23 -20.17 37.28 16.93
N LEU A 24 -20.25 38.31 17.78
CA LEU A 24 -19.83 38.22 19.18
C LEU A 24 -20.66 37.19 19.97
N VAL A 25 -21.99 37.22 19.83
CA VAL A 25 -22.85 36.24 20.54
C VAL A 25 -22.64 34.82 20.01
N ALA A 26 -22.41 34.64 18.71
CA ALA A 26 -22.14 33.33 18.12
C ALA A 26 -20.77 32.76 18.50
N GLN A 27 -19.79 33.62 18.81
CA GLN A 27 -18.50 33.21 19.35
C GLN A 27 -18.65 32.64 20.78
N ASP A 28 -19.42 33.31 21.63
CA ASP A 28 -19.57 32.92 23.04
C ASP A 28 -20.63 31.82 23.25
N PHE A 29 -21.67 31.80 22.41
CA PHE A 29 -22.81 30.87 22.48
C PHE A 29 -23.06 30.14 21.14
N PRO A 30 -22.07 29.38 20.64
CA PRO A 30 -22.15 28.80 19.29
C PRO A 30 -23.31 27.82 19.12
N ARG A 31 -23.63 27.02 20.14
CA ARG A 31 -24.72 26.02 20.09
C ARG A 31 -26.10 26.67 20.04
N ASP A 32 -26.36 27.62 20.93
CA ASP A 32 -27.64 28.34 20.98
C ASP A 32 -27.87 29.17 19.71
N CYS A 33 -26.83 29.85 19.21
CA CYS A 33 -26.89 30.61 17.96
C CYS A 33 -27.15 29.71 16.75
N GLN A 34 -26.52 28.54 16.69
CA GLN A 34 -26.74 27.58 15.62
C GLN A 34 -28.17 27.02 15.65
N ALA A 35 -28.70 26.70 16.84
CA ALA A 35 -30.08 26.26 17.01
C ALA A 35 -31.08 27.37 16.64
N PHE A 36 -30.82 28.62 17.05
CA PHE A 36 -31.65 29.77 16.71
C PHE A 36 -31.67 30.03 15.21
N VAL A 37 -30.51 30.02 14.55
CA VAL A 37 -30.39 30.17 13.09
C VAL A 37 -31.09 29.03 12.34
N ALA A 38 -30.99 27.79 12.81
CA ALA A 38 -31.73 26.67 12.24
C ALA A 38 -33.26 26.87 12.35
N ALA A 39 -33.72 27.50 13.44
CA ALA A 39 -35.14 27.74 13.68
C ALA A 39 -35.72 28.91 12.85
N VAL A 40 -34.99 30.02 12.69
CA VAL A 40 -35.52 31.22 12.00
C VAL A 40 -34.94 31.47 10.60
N GLY A 41 -33.87 30.77 10.23
CA GLY A 41 -33.13 30.98 8.99
C GLY A 41 -32.06 32.07 9.09
N ASN A 42 -30.95 31.88 8.36
CA ASN A 42 -29.78 32.75 8.44
C ASN A 42 -30.07 34.22 8.09
N GLY A 43 -30.99 34.48 7.15
CA GLY A 43 -31.38 35.83 6.75
C GLY A 43 -32.15 36.60 7.83
N ARG A 44 -32.79 35.90 8.78
CA ARG A 44 -33.66 36.50 9.79
C ARG A 44 -32.98 36.69 11.15
N ARG A 45 -31.76 36.18 11.33
CA ARG A 45 -30.97 36.39 12.56
C ARG A 45 -30.73 37.88 12.84
N ARG A 46 -30.53 38.67 11.78
CA ARG A 46 -30.34 40.12 11.85
C ARG A 46 -31.58 40.83 12.40
N GLU A 47 -32.78 40.35 12.04
CA GLU A 47 -34.05 40.94 12.50
C GLU A 47 -34.16 40.95 14.03
N TRP A 48 -33.54 39.97 14.70
CA TRP A 48 -33.60 39.87 16.17
C TRP A 48 -32.98 41.09 16.87
N PHE A 49 -31.91 41.68 16.32
CA PHE A 49 -31.23 42.86 16.88
C PHE A 49 -31.81 44.21 16.45
N LEU A 50 -32.62 44.24 15.37
CA LEU A 50 -33.23 45.47 14.84
C LEU A 50 -34.21 46.14 15.83
N LYS A 51 -34.70 45.40 16.84
CA LYS A 51 -35.55 45.94 17.92
C LYS A 51 -34.97 45.60 19.29
N PRO A 52 -35.18 46.43 20.32
CA PRO A 52 -34.78 46.09 21.70
C PRO A 52 -35.37 44.75 22.18
N ILE A 53 -36.59 44.44 21.74
CA ILE A 53 -37.24 43.14 21.93
C ILE A 53 -37.95 42.80 20.61
N ASN A 54 -37.57 41.68 19.97
CA ASN A 54 -38.25 41.19 18.77
C ASN A 54 -39.00 39.87 19.07
N ARG A 55 -40.15 39.99 19.74
CA ARG A 55 -41.00 38.84 20.11
C ARG A 55 -41.49 38.03 18.91
N LYS A 56 -41.65 38.65 17.74
CA LYS A 56 -42.09 37.96 16.53
C LYS A 56 -41.04 36.94 16.07
N VAL A 57 -39.76 37.30 16.10
CA VAL A 57 -38.65 36.40 15.74
C VAL A 57 -38.47 35.33 16.81
N GLU A 58 -38.50 35.69 18.09
CA GLU A 58 -38.41 34.74 19.21
C GLU A 58 -39.56 33.71 19.19
N ALA A 59 -40.80 34.16 18.97
CA ALA A 59 -41.96 33.28 18.85
C ALA A 59 -41.91 32.37 17.62
N ALA A 60 -41.39 32.88 16.49
CA ALA A 60 -41.15 32.06 15.31
C ALA A 60 -40.10 30.97 15.57
N ALA A 61 -39.01 31.31 16.27
CA ALA A 61 -37.97 30.36 16.65
C ALA A 61 -38.53 29.25 17.55
N ILE A 62 -39.27 29.62 18.61
CA ILE A 62 -39.91 28.69 19.54
C ILE A 62 -40.93 27.82 18.81
N GLY A 63 -41.81 28.43 18.01
CA GLY A 63 -42.82 27.71 17.23
C GLY A 63 -42.22 26.66 16.29
N LYS A 64 -41.10 26.98 15.64
CA LYS A 64 -40.38 26.04 14.77
C LYS A 64 -39.81 24.84 15.54
N VAL A 65 -39.18 25.07 16.71
CA VAL A 65 -38.66 23.98 17.54
C VAL A 65 -39.80 23.10 18.07
N LEU A 66 -40.95 23.70 18.43
CA LEU A 66 -42.15 22.97 18.83
C LEU A 66 -42.75 22.15 17.67
N ASP A 67 -42.79 22.68 16.46
CA ASP A 67 -43.23 21.92 15.28
C ASP A 67 -42.37 20.69 15.03
N GLU A 68 -41.06 20.79 15.29
CA GLU A 68 -40.11 19.68 15.16
C GLU A 68 -40.19 18.68 16.33
N LEU A 69 -40.88 19.03 17.41
CA LEU A 69 -41.17 18.15 18.54
C LEU A 69 -42.46 17.35 18.35
N LYS A 70 -43.26 17.65 17.32
CA LYS A 70 -44.51 16.94 17.04
C LYS A 70 -44.31 15.42 16.94
N PRO A 71 -45.27 14.63 17.46
CA PRO A 71 -46.52 15.04 18.12
C PRO A 71 -46.38 15.43 19.61
N HIS A 72 -45.18 15.55 20.17
CA HIS A 72 -44.91 15.65 21.61
C HIS A 72 -44.72 17.09 22.10
N ASP A 73 -45.36 18.05 21.44
CA ASP A 73 -45.21 19.48 21.65
C ASP A 73 -46.41 20.13 22.35
N ALA A 74 -47.54 19.41 22.45
CA ALA A 74 -48.82 19.93 22.94
C ALA A 74 -48.70 20.69 24.26
N ALA A 75 -47.95 20.14 25.19
CA ALA A 75 -47.87 20.66 26.54
C ALA A 75 -46.86 21.83 26.66
N LEU A 76 -45.76 21.80 25.89
CA LEU A 76 -44.87 22.95 25.72
C LEU A 76 -45.57 24.10 24.99
N ARG A 77 -46.46 23.81 24.02
CA ARG A 77 -47.32 24.84 23.41
C ARG A 77 -48.25 25.50 24.40
N GLN A 78 -48.80 24.74 25.35
CA GLN A 78 -49.64 25.31 26.41
C GLN A 78 -48.82 26.23 27.34
N GLN A 79 -47.60 25.84 27.70
CA GLN A 79 -46.69 26.72 28.44
C GLN A 79 -46.30 27.96 27.64
N PHE A 80 -46.01 27.80 26.35
CA PHE A 80 -45.68 28.92 25.45
C PHE A 80 -46.85 29.90 25.33
N ALA A 81 -48.08 29.42 25.21
CA ALA A 81 -49.28 30.25 25.19
C ALA A 81 -49.43 31.08 26.48
N LYS A 82 -49.22 30.46 27.65
CA LYS A 82 -49.21 31.16 28.95
C LYS A 82 -48.09 32.21 29.01
N LEU A 83 -46.90 31.87 28.51
CA LEU A 83 -45.74 32.76 28.46
C LEU A 83 -46.02 34.01 27.61
N THR A 84 -46.70 33.84 26.48
CA THR A 84 -47.07 34.93 25.57
C THR A 84 -48.22 35.80 26.07
N ALA A 85 -49.03 35.31 27.03
CA ALA A 85 -50.14 36.06 27.61
C ALA A 85 -49.71 37.10 28.68
N ILE A 86 -48.47 37.04 29.17
CA ILE A 86 -47.95 37.95 30.20
C ILE A 86 -47.37 39.21 29.53
N LYS A 87 -47.76 40.41 29.98
CA LYS A 87 -47.11 41.68 29.57
C LYS A 87 -45.63 41.67 29.99
N SER A 88 -44.73 41.67 29.01
CA SER A 88 -43.28 41.67 29.26
C SER A 88 -42.74 43.05 29.63
N ALA A 89 -41.91 43.11 30.67
CA ALA A 89 -41.09 44.28 30.99
C ALA A 89 -39.83 44.37 30.09
N PRO A 90 -39.22 45.56 29.93
CA PRO A 90 -37.91 45.70 29.30
C PRO A 90 -36.88 44.79 29.99
N GLY A 91 -36.25 43.89 29.25
CA GLY A 91 -35.28 42.93 29.80
C GLY A 91 -35.80 41.49 30.00
N ASP A 92 -37.08 41.21 29.76
CA ASP A 92 -37.67 39.88 29.95
C ASP A 92 -37.06 38.81 29.02
N THR A 93 -36.28 37.91 29.62
CA THR A 93 -35.56 36.81 28.97
C THR A 93 -36.33 35.49 28.98
N ARG A 94 -37.51 35.40 29.61
CA ARG A 94 -38.23 34.13 29.80
C ARG A 94 -38.50 33.38 28.48
N PRO A 95 -38.85 34.03 27.34
CA PRO A 95 -38.96 33.34 26.05
C PRO A 95 -37.64 32.78 25.49
N LEU A 96 -36.50 33.41 25.77
CA LEU A 96 -35.19 32.87 25.38
C LEU A 96 -34.83 31.66 26.25
N THR A 97 -35.09 31.74 27.56
CA THR A 97 -34.97 30.58 28.46
C THR A 97 -35.88 29.44 28.03
N PHE A 98 -37.12 29.74 27.63
CA PHE A 98 -38.08 28.75 27.14
C PHE A 98 -37.64 28.15 25.79
N PHE A 99 -37.09 28.95 24.89
CA PHE A 99 -36.48 28.46 23.65
C PHE A 99 -35.35 27.47 23.94
N GLN A 100 -34.43 27.80 24.85
CA GLN A 100 -33.36 26.90 25.28
C GLN A 100 -33.91 25.59 25.87
N ALA A 101 -34.94 25.67 26.71
CA ALA A 101 -35.61 24.50 27.26
C ALA A 101 -36.24 23.62 26.16
N CYS A 102 -36.88 24.23 25.15
CA CYS A 102 -37.43 23.50 24.00
C CYS A 102 -36.33 22.81 23.17
N VAL A 103 -35.20 23.48 22.95
CA VAL A 103 -34.05 22.91 22.23
C VAL A 103 -33.46 21.72 23.00
N GLN A 104 -33.30 21.85 24.32
CA GLN A 104 -32.81 20.78 25.19
C GLN A 104 -33.78 19.59 25.22
N ALA A 105 -35.09 19.84 25.36
CA ALA A 105 -36.11 18.80 25.31
C ALA A 105 -36.10 18.06 23.97
N LYS A 106 -36.04 18.79 22.84
CA LYS A 106 -35.90 18.21 21.50
C LYS A 106 -34.67 17.32 21.37
N GLN A 107 -33.52 17.78 21.89
CA GLN A 107 -32.31 16.98 21.86
C GLN A 107 -32.46 15.70 22.70
N ALA A 108 -32.94 15.80 23.94
CA ALA A 108 -33.12 14.65 24.83
C ALA A 108 -34.09 13.62 24.26
N VAL A 109 -35.25 14.07 23.75
CA VAL A 109 -36.23 13.20 23.08
C VAL A 109 -35.61 12.51 21.87
N GLY A 110 -34.90 13.24 21.01
CA GLY A 110 -34.21 12.66 19.86
C GLY A 110 -33.14 11.63 20.22
N GLU A 111 -32.42 11.83 21.34
CA GLU A 111 -31.45 10.85 21.85
C GLU A 111 -32.13 9.59 22.41
N CYS A 112 -33.23 9.75 23.15
CA CYS A 112 -34.04 8.63 23.63
C CYS A 112 -34.58 7.81 22.47
N GLU A 113 -35.21 8.44 21.47
CA GLU A 113 -35.76 7.75 20.29
C GLU A 113 -34.71 6.90 19.58
N LYS A 114 -33.52 7.47 19.33
CA LYS A 114 -32.41 6.74 18.72
C LYS A 114 -31.96 5.56 19.60
N ALA A 115 -31.86 5.77 20.91
CA ALA A 115 -31.44 4.74 21.86
C ALA A 115 -32.45 3.59 21.94
N PHE A 116 -33.75 3.87 22.04
CA PHE A 116 -34.81 2.86 22.07
C PHE A 116 -34.92 2.11 20.74
N ALA A 117 -34.79 2.80 19.61
CA ALA A 117 -34.79 2.18 18.29
C ALA A 117 -33.62 1.20 18.14
N LEU A 118 -32.41 1.59 18.55
CA LEU A 118 -31.24 0.71 18.54
C LEU A 118 -31.38 -0.45 19.54
N ALA A 119 -31.81 -0.18 20.77
CA ALA A 119 -32.03 -1.19 21.79
C ALA A 119 -33.05 -2.25 21.36
N LYS A 120 -34.15 -1.84 20.72
CA LYS A 120 -35.12 -2.77 20.13
C LYS A 120 -34.47 -3.64 19.06
N LYS A 121 -33.76 -3.05 18.10
CA LYS A 121 -33.06 -3.80 17.04
C LYS A 121 -32.05 -4.79 17.62
N THR A 122 -31.28 -4.37 18.62
CA THR A 122 -30.32 -5.23 19.34
C THR A 122 -31.01 -6.40 20.03
N LEU A 123 -32.14 -6.17 20.70
CA LEU A 123 -32.89 -7.21 21.36
C LEU A 123 -33.52 -8.20 20.38
N ASP A 124 -34.17 -7.69 19.32
CA ASP A 124 -34.70 -8.53 18.24
C ASP A 124 -33.58 -9.33 17.54
N PHE A 125 -32.37 -8.77 17.42
CA PHE A 125 -31.22 -9.45 16.84
C PHE A 125 -30.72 -10.60 17.72
N VAL A 126 -30.47 -10.35 19.01
CA VAL A 126 -29.98 -11.38 19.95
C VAL A 126 -31.03 -12.49 20.16
N GLU A 127 -32.32 -12.15 20.17
CA GLU A 127 -33.41 -13.11 20.35
C GLU A 127 -33.62 -14.06 19.16
N ARG A 128 -32.99 -13.81 18.00
CA ARG A 128 -32.94 -14.78 16.89
C ARG A 128 -32.11 -16.01 17.26
N GLU A 129 -31.09 -15.81 18.10
CA GLU A 129 -30.16 -16.86 18.53
C GLU A 129 -30.59 -17.49 19.86
N ALA A 130 -31.01 -16.66 20.82
CA ALA A 130 -31.42 -17.15 22.14
C ALA A 130 -32.42 -16.18 22.83
N PRO A 131 -33.54 -16.68 23.40
CA PRO A 131 -34.53 -15.84 24.10
C PRO A 131 -33.94 -15.02 25.26
N ARG A 132 -34.45 -13.80 25.46
CA ARG A 132 -34.06 -12.87 26.55
C ARG A 132 -35.29 -12.27 27.26
N PRO A 133 -36.18 -13.10 27.84
CA PRO A 133 -37.48 -12.64 28.37
C PRO A 133 -37.35 -11.57 29.45
N GLU A 134 -36.37 -11.68 30.34
CA GLU A 134 -36.13 -10.69 31.40
C GLU A 134 -35.71 -9.33 30.83
N LEU A 135 -34.76 -9.31 29.89
CA LEU A 135 -34.31 -8.08 29.24
C LEU A 135 -35.42 -7.46 28.39
N ARG A 136 -36.28 -8.28 27.76
CA ARG A 136 -37.45 -7.79 27.03
C ARG A 136 -38.52 -7.19 27.93
N ALA A 137 -38.79 -7.81 29.07
CA ALA A 137 -39.70 -7.24 30.07
C ALA A 137 -39.17 -5.89 30.58
N GLN A 138 -37.88 -5.82 30.94
CA GLN A 138 -37.23 -4.58 31.36
C GLN A 138 -37.27 -3.50 30.26
N PHE A 139 -36.93 -3.86 29.01
CA PHE A 139 -37.00 -2.92 27.88
C PHE A 139 -38.41 -2.34 27.72
N SER A 140 -39.43 -3.21 27.78
CA SER A 140 -40.83 -2.81 27.63
C SER A 140 -41.29 -1.89 28.76
N ALA A 141 -40.88 -2.16 30.00
CA ALA A 141 -41.19 -1.32 31.15
C ALA A 141 -40.57 0.08 31.01
N ILE A 142 -39.28 0.17 30.66
CA ILE A 142 -38.59 1.47 30.49
C ILE A 142 -39.15 2.23 29.29
N ARG A 143 -39.56 1.53 28.23
CA ARG A 143 -40.22 2.15 27.07
C ARG A 143 -41.59 2.71 27.43
N ALA A 144 -42.37 2.03 28.26
CA ALA A 144 -43.64 2.54 28.77
C ALA A 144 -43.44 3.77 29.66
N GLU A 145 -42.44 3.76 30.54
CA GLU A 145 -42.06 4.92 31.35
C GLU A 145 -41.64 6.11 30.47
N TYR A 146 -40.81 5.87 29.45
CA TYR A 146 -40.44 6.89 28.49
C TYR A 146 -41.66 7.49 27.78
N ALA A 147 -42.58 6.66 27.32
CA ALA A 147 -43.81 7.12 26.67
C ALA A 147 -44.62 8.01 27.62
N ALA A 148 -44.77 7.63 28.88
CA ALA A 148 -45.46 8.44 29.88
C ALA A 148 -44.75 9.78 30.18
N LEU A 149 -43.42 9.78 30.30
CA LEU A 149 -42.64 11.02 30.50
C LEU A 149 -42.71 11.95 29.30
N ARG A 150 -42.77 11.40 28.09
CA ARG A 150 -42.80 12.18 26.86
C ARG A 150 -44.11 12.95 26.66
N GLU A 151 -45.20 12.47 27.26
CA GLU A 151 -46.50 13.17 27.26
C GLU A 151 -46.58 14.30 28.30
N ARG A 152 -45.54 14.48 29.14
CA ARG A 152 -45.52 15.51 30.20
C ARG A 152 -44.76 16.78 29.77
N PRO A 153 -45.37 17.98 29.85
CA PRO A 153 -44.73 19.27 29.53
C PRO A 153 -43.53 19.62 30.41
N ASP A 154 -43.56 19.14 31.64
CA ASP A 154 -42.67 19.48 32.73
C ASP A 154 -41.68 18.35 33.03
N ALA A 155 -41.62 17.31 32.18
CA ALA A 155 -40.76 16.16 32.37
C ALA A 155 -39.32 16.64 32.60
N PRO A 156 -38.79 16.46 33.82
CA PRO A 156 -37.52 17.08 34.13
C PRO A 156 -36.40 16.33 33.40
N ALA A 157 -35.41 17.09 32.92
CA ALA A 157 -34.39 16.58 32.00
C ALA A 157 -33.56 15.42 32.59
N ASP A 158 -33.45 15.36 33.91
CA ASP A 158 -32.84 14.28 34.67
C ASP A 158 -33.61 12.95 34.56
N GLN A 159 -34.94 12.98 34.52
CA GLN A 159 -35.76 11.78 34.32
C GLN A 159 -35.61 11.22 32.90
N LEU A 160 -35.62 12.08 31.88
CA LEU A 160 -35.32 11.66 30.51
C LEU A 160 -33.89 11.12 30.39
N ALA A 161 -32.91 11.77 31.02
CA ALA A 161 -31.53 11.28 31.07
C ALA A 161 -31.41 9.93 31.80
N SER A 162 -32.19 9.71 32.87
CA SER A 162 -32.26 8.44 33.60
C SER A 162 -32.82 7.31 32.74
N VAL A 163 -33.93 7.55 32.05
CA VAL A 163 -34.51 6.60 31.08
C VAL A 163 -33.53 6.28 29.96
N LEU A 164 -32.89 7.29 29.38
CA LEU A 164 -31.87 7.11 28.34
C LEU A 164 -30.71 6.25 28.83
N LYS A 165 -30.21 6.53 30.03
CA LYS A 165 -29.12 5.75 30.66
C LYS A 165 -29.53 4.29 30.83
N ARG A 166 -30.71 4.03 31.41
CA ARG A 166 -31.19 2.65 31.61
C ARG A 166 -31.47 1.92 30.30
N CYS A 167 -32.01 2.61 29.28
CA CYS A 167 -32.16 2.04 27.94
C CYS A 167 -30.81 1.62 27.34
N ARG A 168 -29.77 2.45 27.48
CA ARG A 168 -28.40 2.12 27.08
C ARG A 168 -27.84 0.93 27.87
N THR A 169 -28.10 0.87 29.18
CA THR A 169 -27.73 -0.28 30.02
C THR A 169 -28.38 -1.58 29.55
N ILE A 170 -29.68 -1.57 29.25
CA ILE A 170 -30.39 -2.75 28.74
C ILE A 170 -29.83 -3.16 27.38
N ARG A 171 -29.62 -2.22 26.46
CA ARG A 171 -28.99 -2.52 25.17
C ARG A 171 -27.64 -3.21 25.38
N ARG A 172 -26.79 -2.65 26.23
CA ARG A 172 -25.47 -3.21 26.54
C ARG A 172 -25.58 -4.62 27.10
N ALA A 173 -26.42 -4.84 28.11
CA ALA A 173 -26.65 -6.17 28.66
C ALA A 173 -27.15 -7.16 27.59
N THR A 174 -28.04 -6.70 26.72
CA THR A 174 -28.59 -7.48 25.61
C THR A 174 -27.51 -7.90 24.63
N ILE A 175 -26.74 -6.96 24.07
CA ILE A 175 -25.71 -7.29 23.07
C ILE A 175 -24.61 -8.18 23.67
N LEU A 176 -24.18 -7.93 24.91
CA LEU A 176 -23.14 -8.73 25.58
C LEU A 176 -23.61 -10.15 25.97
N SER A 177 -24.93 -10.39 25.92
CA SER A 177 -25.52 -11.72 26.11
C SER A 177 -25.55 -12.56 24.84
N HIS A 178 -25.13 -12.02 23.68
CA HIS A 178 -25.12 -12.77 22.43
C HIS A 178 -24.18 -14.01 22.53
N PRO A 179 -24.59 -15.22 22.10
CA PRO A 179 -23.78 -16.44 22.20
C PRO A 179 -22.37 -16.35 21.61
N ALA A 180 -22.19 -15.66 20.48
CA ALA A 180 -20.88 -15.38 19.89
C ALA A 180 -19.86 -14.72 20.86
N LEU A 181 -20.33 -14.02 21.89
CA LEU A 181 -19.53 -13.36 22.94
C LEU A 181 -19.33 -14.24 24.18
N ASP A 182 -19.67 -15.52 24.15
CA ASP A 182 -19.51 -16.44 25.28
C ASP A 182 -18.06 -16.86 25.48
N PHE A 183 -17.26 -15.95 26.06
CA PHE A 183 -15.89 -16.17 26.50
C PHE A 183 -15.51 -15.17 27.59
N GLY A 184 -14.68 -15.59 28.54
CA GLY A 184 -14.33 -14.80 29.73
C GLY A 184 -13.12 -13.87 29.58
N THR A 185 -12.28 -14.08 28.56
CA THR A 185 -10.98 -13.42 28.45
C THR A 185 -10.71 -12.93 27.03
N LEU A 186 -10.19 -11.71 26.92
CA LEU A 186 -9.62 -11.15 25.69
C LEU A 186 -8.09 -11.07 25.82
N LEU A 187 -7.37 -11.49 24.80
CA LEU A 187 -5.98 -11.09 24.58
C LEU A 187 -6.00 -9.72 23.88
N ILE A 188 -5.25 -8.75 24.41
CA ILE A 188 -5.01 -7.45 23.80
C ILE A 188 -3.51 -7.15 23.75
N SER A 189 -3.12 -6.19 22.92
CA SER A 189 -1.78 -5.60 22.98
C SER A 189 -1.84 -4.14 23.45
N GLN A 190 -0.85 -3.72 24.26
CA GLN A 190 -0.75 -2.36 24.78
C GLN A 190 0.61 -1.74 24.50
N SER A 191 0.60 -0.61 23.79
CA SER A 191 1.77 0.22 23.52
C SER A 191 1.31 1.61 23.06
N PRO A 192 2.15 2.66 23.16
CA PRO A 192 1.85 3.91 22.49
C PRO A 192 1.83 3.71 20.95
N PRO A 193 1.00 4.45 20.18
CA PRO A 193 1.05 4.42 18.71
C PRO A 193 2.49 4.61 18.17
N PRO A 194 2.87 4.08 17.01
CA PRO A 194 4.23 4.27 16.47
C PRO A 194 4.57 5.75 16.30
N GLY A 195 5.82 6.16 16.54
CA GLY A 195 6.27 7.55 16.46
C GLY A 195 6.35 8.12 15.04
N TYR A 196 5.73 7.47 14.04
CA TYR A 196 5.62 7.96 12.68
C TYR A 196 4.37 7.37 12.00
N SER A 197 3.39 8.22 11.66
CA SER A 197 2.21 7.80 10.89
C SER A 197 2.51 7.73 9.39
N HIS A 198 2.74 6.51 8.90
CA HIS A 198 2.81 6.17 7.47
C HIS A 198 2.74 4.64 7.35
N MET A 199 2.00 4.14 6.36
CA MET A 199 1.64 2.71 6.33
C MET A 199 2.85 1.79 6.22
N CYS A 200 3.97 2.24 5.64
CA CYS A 200 5.22 1.48 5.61
C CYS A 200 6.03 1.57 6.93
N ASP A 201 6.22 2.77 7.49
CA ASP A 201 7.22 3.04 8.53
C ASP A 201 6.75 2.63 9.93
N GLN A 202 5.44 2.61 10.15
CA GLN A 202 4.86 2.23 11.45
C GLN A 202 5.27 0.82 11.88
N TYR A 203 5.61 -0.07 10.94
CA TYR A 203 6.00 -1.46 11.20
C TYR A 203 7.47 -1.62 11.63
N LEU A 204 8.33 -0.62 11.42
CA LEU A 204 9.77 -0.76 11.68
C LEU A 204 10.10 -0.53 13.17
N GLY A 205 10.98 -1.35 13.75
CA GLY A 205 11.38 -1.27 15.16
C GLY A 205 11.88 0.12 15.56
N ARG A 206 12.53 0.85 14.63
CA ARG A 206 13.03 2.21 14.84
C ARG A 206 11.94 3.24 15.18
N HIS A 207 10.69 2.99 14.80
CA HIS A 207 9.55 3.89 15.03
C HIS A 207 8.70 3.48 16.24
N ARG A 208 9.01 2.35 16.88
CA ARG A 208 8.21 1.85 17.99
C ARG A 208 8.63 2.42 19.34
N ARG A 209 7.67 2.42 20.26
CA ARG A 209 7.75 2.96 21.61
C ARG A 209 7.38 1.86 22.60
N PRO A 210 8.07 1.74 23.75
CA PRO A 210 7.88 0.63 24.67
C PRO A 210 6.50 0.68 25.35
N GLY A 211 6.01 -0.48 25.80
CA GLY A 211 4.74 -0.61 26.52
C GLY A 211 4.58 -2.02 27.13
N PRO A 212 3.48 -2.28 27.86
CA PRO A 212 3.23 -3.57 28.52
C PRO A 212 3.25 -4.78 27.57
N GLY A 213 2.93 -4.58 26.29
CA GLY A 213 2.94 -5.64 25.30
C GLY A 213 1.67 -6.49 25.39
N LEU A 214 1.80 -7.79 25.68
CA LEU A 214 0.68 -8.73 25.72
C LEU A 214 -0.06 -8.66 27.07
N VAL A 215 -1.38 -8.46 27.02
CA VAL A 215 -2.22 -8.34 28.21
C VAL A 215 -3.47 -9.20 28.06
N LEU A 216 -3.81 -9.98 29.10
CA LEU A 216 -5.09 -10.64 29.21
C LEU A 216 -6.08 -9.73 29.94
N LEU A 217 -7.23 -9.51 29.34
CA LEU A 217 -8.35 -8.76 29.91
C LEU A 217 -9.43 -9.76 30.34
N LYS A 218 -9.43 -10.11 31.63
CA LYS A 218 -10.41 -11.02 32.25
C LYS A 218 -11.66 -10.24 32.66
N ASP A 219 -12.79 -10.93 32.81
CA ASP A 219 -14.06 -10.36 33.25
C ASP A 219 -14.52 -9.14 32.41
N TRP A 220 -14.12 -9.12 31.12
CA TRP A 220 -14.18 -7.94 30.25
C TRP A 220 -15.59 -7.39 29.99
N LYS A 221 -16.64 -8.17 30.25
CA LYS A 221 -18.04 -7.74 30.07
C LYS A 221 -18.52 -6.79 31.18
N ALA A 222 -18.01 -6.95 32.39
CA ALA A 222 -18.51 -6.27 33.59
C ALA A 222 -17.42 -5.41 34.25
N ASP A 223 -16.31 -6.03 34.67
CA ASP A 223 -15.21 -5.40 35.40
C ASP A 223 -13.87 -5.87 34.83
N PRO A 224 -13.40 -5.26 33.73
CA PRO A 224 -12.22 -5.72 33.01
C PRO A 224 -10.94 -5.65 33.87
N LYS A 225 -10.29 -6.78 34.11
CA LYS A 225 -9.04 -6.89 34.87
C LYS A 225 -7.87 -7.26 33.97
N GLN A 226 -6.79 -6.50 34.07
CA GLN A 226 -5.57 -6.73 33.30
C GLN A 226 -4.63 -7.73 33.97
N GLU A 227 -4.03 -8.61 33.17
CA GLU A 227 -2.87 -9.42 33.51
C GLU A 227 -1.80 -9.25 32.43
N VAL A 228 -0.65 -8.66 32.79
CA VAL A 228 0.45 -8.39 31.86
C VAL A 228 1.36 -9.61 31.74
N LEU A 229 1.46 -10.20 30.54
CA LEU A 229 2.12 -11.49 30.35
C LEU A 229 3.66 -11.41 30.31
N LEU A 230 4.20 -10.29 29.82
CA LEU A 230 5.64 -10.15 29.52
C LEU A 230 6.46 -9.50 30.64
N ALA A 231 5.83 -9.13 31.76
CA ALA A 231 6.50 -8.51 32.89
C ALA A 231 7.67 -9.36 33.40
N GLY A 232 8.90 -8.80 33.35
CA GLY A 232 10.12 -9.49 33.81
C GLY A 232 10.63 -10.62 32.92
N LYS A 233 10.04 -10.86 31.73
CA LYS A 233 10.39 -11.99 30.84
C LYS A 233 11.26 -11.60 29.65
N LEU A 234 11.20 -10.34 29.24
CA LEU A 234 11.98 -9.76 28.15
C LEU A 234 12.56 -8.40 28.61
N PRO A 235 13.60 -7.88 27.94
CA PRO A 235 14.06 -6.51 28.14
C PRO A 235 12.94 -5.47 27.96
N GLU A 236 13.23 -4.18 28.23
CA GLU A 236 12.29 -3.12 27.89
C GLU A 236 12.10 -3.05 26.37
N GLY A 237 10.86 -3.17 25.91
CA GLY A 237 10.57 -3.25 24.49
C GLY A 237 9.10 -3.10 24.16
N VAL A 238 8.77 -3.55 22.97
CA VAL A 238 7.42 -3.48 22.41
C VAL A 238 7.05 -4.85 21.84
N ALA A 239 5.88 -5.36 22.22
CA ALA A 239 5.29 -6.56 21.64
C ALA A 239 4.02 -6.18 20.86
N THR A 240 3.93 -6.58 19.60
CA THR A 240 2.82 -6.24 18.70
C THR A 240 2.40 -7.43 17.85
N HIS A 241 1.23 -7.29 17.20
CA HIS A 241 0.68 -8.25 16.24
C HIS A 241 0.64 -9.69 16.78
N PRO A 242 -0.06 -9.92 17.91
CA PRO A 242 -0.21 -11.27 18.42
C PRO A 242 -1.11 -12.11 17.50
N ASP A 243 -0.77 -13.38 17.32
CA ASP A 243 -1.66 -14.41 16.77
C ASP A 243 -1.78 -15.56 17.78
N LEU A 244 -3.02 -16.02 18.00
CA LEU A 244 -3.34 -17.06 18.97
C LEU A 244 -3.35 -18.43 18.29
N SER A 245 -2.67 -19.42 18.86
CA SER A 245 -2.68 -20.79 18.35
C SER A 245 -4.11 -21.36 18.31
N TYR A 246 -4.37 -22.32 17.42
CA TYR A 246 -5.73 -22.86 17.24
C TYR A 246 -6.28 -23.54 18.51
N ASP A 247 -5.41 -24.11 19.35
CA ASP A 247 -5.72 -24.69 20.66
C ASP A 247 -5.81 -23.64 21.79
N ALA A 248 -5.53 -22.36 21.50
CA ALA A 248 -5.47 -21.25 22.44
C ALA A 248 -4.46 -21.41 23.60
N LYS A 249 -3.40 -22.20 23.40
CA LYS A 249 -2.34 -22.42 24.39
C LYS A 249 -1.10 -21.57 24.20
N ARG A 250 -0.91 -20.98 23.02
CA ARG A 250 0.31 -20.23 22.67
C ARG A 250 -0.01 -18.98 21.87
N ILE A 251 0.86 -17.98 21.99
CA ILE A 251 0.74 -16.69 21.30
C ILE A 251 2.04 -16.42 20.55
N LEU A 252 1.99 -16.33 19.22
CA LEU A 252 3.07 -15.75 18.42
C LEU A 252 2.95 -14.23 18.43
N PHE A 253 4.07 -13.53 18.48
CA PHE A 253 4.07 -12.06 18.45
C PHE A 253 5.39 -11.50 17.91
N SER A 254 5.34 -10.25 17.44
CA SER A 254 6.52 -9.49 17.03
C SER A 254 7.08 -8.75 18.24
N TYR A 255 8.39 -8.85 18.50
CA TYR A 255 9.03 -8.13 19.59
C TYR A 255 10.27 -7.34 19.14
N SER A 256 10.38 -6.07 19.57
CA SER A 256 11.56 -5.23 19.36
C SER A 256 12.09 -4.73 20.71
N ASP A 257 13.35 -5.05 20.98
CA ASP A 257 14.10 -4.56 22.14
C ASP A 257 14.43 -3.06 21.99
N THR A 258 13.94 -2.25 22.93
CA THR A 258 14.16 -0.79 22.94
C THR A 258 15.33 -0.35 23.80
N THR A 259 15.98 -1.28 24.51
CA THR A 259 17.22 -1.01 25.24
C THR A 259 18.40 -0.71 24.31
N GLU A 260 18.28 -1.03 23.01
CA GLU A 260 19.19 -0.54 21.97
C GLU A 260 19.03 0.99 21.81
N PRO A 261 20.04 1.79 22.22
CA PRO A 261 19.93 3.25 22.21
C PRO A 261 19.94 3.81 20.78
N ASN A 262 20.62 3.16 19.84
CA ASN A 262 20.55 3.57 18.45
C ASN A 262 19.26 3.03 17.83
N ARG A 263 18.25 3.89 17.72
CA ARG A 263 16.96 3.55 17.10
C ARG A 263 17.10 2.91 15.71
N SER A 264 18.14 3.24 14.94
CA SER A 264 18.37 2.64 13.61
C SER A 264 18.78 1.17 13.67
N PHE A 265 19.23 0.68 14.83
CA PHE A 265 19.66 -0.71 15.05
C PHE A 265 18.56 -1.57 15.68
N ARG A 266 17.43 -0.97 16.07
CA ARG A 266 16.24 -1.68 16.58
C ARG A 266 15.60 -2.46 15.45
N ARG A 267 15.23 -3.71 15.73
CA ARG A 267 14.56 -4.64 14.81
C ARG A 267 13.50 -5.45 15.53
N PHE A 268 12.47 -5.83 14.79
CA PHE A 268 11.56 -6.88 15.24
C PHE A 268 12.11 -8.28 14.95
N LEU A 269 11.88 -9.19 15.89
CA LEU A 269 12.02 -10.63 15.72
C LEU A 269 10.79 -11.32 16.32
N ILE A 270 10.46 -12.51 15.81
CA ILE A 270 9.27 -13.26 16.25
C ILE A 270 9.56 -14.02 17.53
N HIS A 271 8.61 -13.99 18.46
CA HIS A 271 8.63 -14.71 19.73
C HIS A 271 7.33 -15.48 19.92
N GLU A 272 7.37 -16.49 20.77
CA GLU A 272 6.20 -17.27 21.19
C GLU A 272 6.08 -17.24 22.72
N TYR A 273 4.88 -17.02 23.22
CA TYR A 273 4.50 -17.11 24.61
C TYR A 273 3.66 -18.38 24.82
N ASP A 274 4.02 -19.18 25.81
CA ASP A 274 3.26 -20.37 26.22
C ASP A 274 2.38 -20.02 27.43
N LEU A 275 1.05 -20.15 27.27
CA LEU A 275 0.07 -19.76 28.28
C LEU A 275 0.00 -20.72 29.47
N GLU A 276 0.44 -21.97 29.30
CA GLU A 276 0.40 -22.97 30.37
C GLU A 276 1.61 -22.83 31.29
N THR A 277 2.80 -22.64 30.71
CA THR A 277 4.07 -22.56 31.44
C THR A 277 4.50 -21.13 31.76
N GLY A 278 3.89 -20.14 31.11
CA GLY A 278 4.29 -18.73 31.20
C GLY A 278 5.66 -18.43 30.60
N LYS A 279 6.25 -19.34 29.82
CA LYS A 279 7.57 -19.17 29.21
C LYS A 279 7.49 -18.40 27.90
N VAL A 280 8.53 -17.61 27.64
CA VAL A 280 8.74 -16.91 26.36
C VAL A 280 9.95 -17.50 25.66
N ARG A 281 9.83 -17.74 24.36
CA ARG A 281 10.97 -18.13 23.51
C ARG A 281 11.03 -17.30 22.24
N GLN A 282 12.24 -17.04 21.77
CA GLN A 282 12.48 -16.40 20.49
C GLN A 282 12.39 -17.45 19.38
N VAL A 283 11.72 -17.12 18.26
CA VAL A 283 11.46 -18.01 17.11
C VAL A 283 12.35 -17.64 15.91
N THR A 284 12.45 -16.36 15.54
CA THR A 284 13.40 -15.91 14.49
C THR A 284 14.64 -15.24 15.08
N GLY A 285 15.75 -15.23 14.37
CA GLY A 285 17.06 -14.80 14.88
C GLY A 285 17.69 -15.77 15.90
N THR A 286 17.26 -17.03 15.91
CA THR A 286 17.85 -18.12 16.70
C THR A 286 19.11 -18.65 16.01
N PRO A 287 19.93 -19.52 16.64
CA PRO A 287 21.05 -20.16 15.95
C PRO A 287 20.69 -20.95 14.68
N ARG A 288 19.42 -21.40 14.55
CA ARG A 288 18.92 -22.13 13.38
C ARG A 288 18.44 -21.19 12.26
N ASP A 289 18.26 -19.91 12.57
CA ASP A 289 17.93 -18.89 11.59
C ASP A 289 19.23 -18.25 11.06
N PRO A 290 19.56 -18.43 9.78
CA PRO A 290 20.80 -17.91 9.22
C PRO A 290 20.85 -16.38 9.13
N MET A 291 19.71 -15.67 9.24
CA MET A 291 19.64 -14.21 9.13
C MET A 291 20.32 -13.68 7.85
N PHE A 292 20.11 -14.36 6.72
CA PHE A 292 20.66 -13.95 5.43
C PHE A 292 19.68 -13.12 4.61
N GLY A 293 20.19 -12.01 4.08
CA GLY A 293 19.49 -11.18 3.10
C GLY A 293 19.60 -11.77 1.69
N ASN A 294 18.58 -11.50 0.86
CA ASN A 294 18.50 -11.98 -0.51
C ASN A 294 19.76 -11.62 -1.33
N GLY A 295 20.39 -12.64 -1.93
CA GLY A 295 21.64 -12.50 -2.69
C GLY A 295 22.84 -12.06 -1.85
N GLY A 296 22.83 -12.28 -0.54
CA GLY A 296 23.90 -11.87 0.39
C GLY A 296 23.98 -10.36 0.62
N ARG A 297 22.94 -9.60 0.25
CA ARG A 297 22.89 -8.15 0.46
C ARG A 297 22.81 -7.80 1.93
N GLN A 298 23.38 -6.65 2.27
CA GLN A 298 23.34 -6.01 3.59
C GLN A 298 22.99 -4.54 3.41
N THR A 299 21.88 -4.30 2.72
CA THR A 299 21.35 -2.95 2.48
C THR A 299 20.23 -2.61 3.44
N VAL A 300 19.57 -3.62 4.02
CA VAL A 300 18.44 -3.47 4.94
C VAL A 300 18.69 -4.31 6.19
N LEU A 301 18.35 -3.76 7.36
CA LEU A 301 18.31 -4.50 8.61
C LEU A 301 17.21 -5.58 8.52
N ILE A 302 17.56 -6.84 8.80
CA ILE A 302 16.54 -7.90 8.85
C ILE A 302 15.64 -7.67 10.06
N GLU A 303 14.35 -7.51 9.78
CA GLU A 303 13.25 -7.39 10.74
C GLU A 303 12.15 -8.36 10.31
N ASP A 304 11.61 -9.12 11.26
CA ASP A 304 10.54 -10.09 11.06
C ASP A 304 9.34 -9.72 11.95
N PHE A 305 8.15 -9.57 11.39
CA PHE A 305 6.94 -9.15 12.11
C PHE A 305 5.65 -9.70 11.47
N ASP A 306 4.51 -9.46 12.12
CA ASP A 306 3.15 -9.89 11.76
C ASP A 306 3.03 -11.43 11.56
N PRO A 307 3.33 -12.25 12.58
CA PRO A 307 3.26 -13.69 12.45
C PRO A 307 1.80 -14.20 12.46
N CYS A 308 1.55 -15.31 11.79
CA CYS A 308 0.35 -16.12 11.98
C CYS A 308 0.67 -17.64 11.96
N TYR A 309 0.00 -18.41 12.80
CA TYR A 309 0.11 -19.87 12.83
C TYR A 309 -0.47 -20.52 11.57
N LEU A 310 0.28 -21.45 10.99
CA LEU A 310 -0.18 -22.29 9.89
C LEU A 310 -0.79 -23.60 10.41
N PRO A 311 -1.81 -24.16 9.73
CA PRO A 311 -2.41 -25.43 10.13
C PRO A 311 -1.47 -26.64 10.04
N ASP A 312 -0.34 -26.52 9.32
CA ASP A 312 0.68 -27.58 9.20
C ASP A 312 1.70 -27.58 10.36
N GLY A 313 1.53 -26.69 11.34
CA GLY A 313 2.42 -26.55 12.50
C GLY A 313 3.54 -25.52 12.32
N GLY A 314 3.74 -24.99 11.11
CA GLY A 314 4.64 -23.87 10.85
C GLY A 314 4.02 -22.51 11.16
N PHE A 315 4.66 -21.45 10.70
CA PHE A 315 4.12 -20.09 10.77
C PHE A 315 4.48 -19.28 9.52
N ALA A 316 3.64 -18.31 9.18
CA ALA A 316 3.92 -17.29 8.17
C ALA A 316 4.12 -15.93 8.85
N PHE A 317 4.84 -15.03 8.20
CA PHE A 317 5.17 -13.69 8.72
C PHE A 317 5.62 -12.78 7.57
N VAL A 318 5.80 -11.48 7.81
CA VAL A 318 6.46 -10.57 6.85
C VAL A 318 7.89 -10.25 7.29
N SER A 319 8.78 -10.08 6.31
CA SER A 319 10.20 -9.85 6.58
C SER A 319 10.88 -8.98 5.54
N THR A 320 11.88 -8.22 5.99
CA THR A 320 12.77 -7.40 5.14
C THR A 320 13.95 -8.18 4.55
N ARG A 321 13.98 -9.51 4.69
CA ARG A 321 15.00 -10.41 4.10
C ARG A 321 15.11 -10.30 2.57
N SER A 322 14.12 -9.73 1.89
CA SER A 322 14.15 -9.46 0.46
C SER A 322 15.18 -8.38 0.07
N GLN A 323 15.66 -7.57 1.03
CA GLN A 323 16.73 -6.57 0.89
C GLN A 323 16.45 -5.49 -0.18
N ASN A 324 15.21 -4.99 -0.21
CA ASN A 324 14.77 -3.94 -1.13
C ASN A 324 13.96 -2.83 -0.44
N TYR A 325 13.67 -1.78 -1.19
CA TYR A 325 13.01 -0.54 -0.76
C TYR A 325 11.84 -0.17 -1.66
N GLY A 326 10.84 0.50 -1.08
CA GLY A 326 9.82 1.19 -1.87
C GLY A 326 10.39 2.38 -2.64
N ARG A 327 9.95 2.59 -3.89
CA ARG A 327 10.52 3.56 -4.83
C ARG A 327 10.14 5.02 -4.53
N CYS A 328 9.06 5.29 -3.80
CA CYS A 328 8.50 6.63 -3.62
C CYS A 328 8.95 7.36 -2.35
N HIS A 329 9.77 6.75 -1.49
CA HIS A 329 10.14 7.31 -0.17
C HIS A 329 11.35 8.26 -0.19
N GLY A 330 11.89 8.58 -1.36
CA GLY A 330 13.00 9.52 -1.51
C GLY A 330 14.28 9.04 -0.84
N SER A 331 14.65 9.68 0.27
CA SER A 331 15.82 9.34 1.08
C SER A 331 15.47 8.72 2.44
N ARG A 332 14.20 8.44 2.72
CA ARG A 332 13.78 7.81 3.99
C ARG A 332 14.12 6.33 3.99
N TYR A 333 14.51 5.81 5.15
CA TYR A 333 14.75 4.37 5.34
C TYR A 333 13.39 3.65 5.46
N THR A 334 12.88 3.19 4.32
CA THR A 334 11.58 2.52 4.23
C THR A 334 11.75 1.25 3.41
N PRO A 335 12.29 0.18 4.02
CA PRO A 335 12.45 -1.10 3.34
C PRO A 335 11.10 -1.71 2.98
N ALA A 336 11.11 -2.49 1.91
CA ALA A 336 10.02 -3.38 1.56
C ALA A 336 10.10 -4.65 2.42
N TYR A 337 8.96 -5.25 2.69
CA TYR A 337 8.85 -6.52 3.41
C TYR A 337 7.86 -7.42 2.68
N MET A 338 8.24 -8.69 2.50
CA MET A 338 7.50 -9.72 1.75
C MET A 338 6.99 -10.79 2.71
N VAL A 339 6.10 -11.67 2.26
CA VAL A 339 5.62 -12.82 3.02
C VAL A 339 6.67 -13.95 3.02
N TYR A 340 6.92 -14.51 4.20
CA TYR A 340 7.81 -15.64 4.46
C TYR A 340 7.06 -16.70 5.27
N ARG A 341 7.60 -17.93 5.30
CA ARG A 341 7.24 -18.95 6.29
C ARG A 341 8.48 -19.53 6.93
N GLY A 342 8.32 -20.14 8.09
CA GLY A 342 9.35 -20.94 8.75
C GLY A 342 8.74 -21.97 9.71
N GLU A 343 9.61 -22.74 10.33
CA GLU A 343 9.27 -23.69 11.38
C GLU A 343 9.42 -23.02 12.75
N LEU A 344 8.61 -23.44 13.72
CA LEU A 344 8.59 -22.82 15.05
C LEU A 344 9.90 -22.97 15.84
N ASP A 345 10.86 -23.79 15.40
CA ASP A 345 12.21 -23.88 15.96
C ASP A 345 13.21 -22.85 15.37
N GLY A 346 12.74 -22.02 14.44
CA GLY A 346 13.52 -21.00 13.72
C GLY A 346 14.21 -21.50 12.46
N SER A 347 14.03 -22.77 12.09
CA SER A 347 14.55 -23.33 10.84
C SER A 347 13.57 -23.14 9.67
N GLY A 348 13.97 -23.57 8.47
CA GLY A 348 13.07 -23.63 7.31
C GLY A 348 12.59 -22.28 6.78
N ILE A 349 13.17 -21.15 7.24
CA ILE A 349 12.74 -19.82 6.83
C ILE A 349 12.96 -19.63 5.32
N ARG A 350 11.87 -19.37 4.60
CA ARG A 350 11.90 -19.13 3.15
C ARG A 350 10.86 -18.11 2.71
N GLN A 351 11.18 -17.42 1.62
CA GLN A 351 10.31 -16.42 1.00
C GLN A 351 9.14 -17.10 0.27
N LEU A 352 7.93 -16.55 0.43
CA LEU A 352 6.71 -17.01 -0.24
C LEU A 352 6.30 -16.09 -1.40
N SER A 353 6.53 -14.79 -1.28
CA SER A 353 6.19 -13.80 -2.30
C SER A 353 7.41 -13.01 -2.77
N PHE A 354 7.42 -12.61 -4.05
CA PHE A 354 8.59 -11.98 -4.69
C PHE A 354 8.26 -10.59 -5.26
N GLY A 355 7.58 -9.75 -4.46
CA GLY A 355 7.20 -8.40 -4.85
C GLY A 355 8.31 -7.35 -4.78
N GLU A 356 8.05 -6.18 -5.37
CA GLU A 356 8.98 -5.03 -5.35
C GLU A 356 8.69 -4.00 -4.26
N ALA A 357 7.49 -4.05 -3.68
CA ALA A 357 6.98 -3.13 -2.68
C ALA A 357 6.27 -3.88 -1.56
N ASN A 358 6.00 -3.20 -0.45
CA ASN A 358 5.50 -3.79 0.79
C ASN A 358 4.24 -4.67 0.63
N GLU A 359 4.21 -5.73 1.42
CA GLU A 359 3.07 -6.63 1.63
C GLU A 359 2.82 -6.76 3.13
N TRP A 360 1.57 -6.92 3.57
CA TRP A 360 1.22 -6.80 5.00
C TRP A 360 0.35 -7.94 5.49
N GLU A 361 0.53 -8.23 6.79
CA GLU A 361 -0.45 -8.88 7.67
C GLU A 361 -1.05 -10.17 7.07
N PRO A 362 -0.23 -11.21 6.83
CA PRO A 362 -0.73 -12.50 6.41
C PRO A 362 -1.65 -13.10 7.48
N SER A 363 -2.76 -13.68 7.05
CA SER A 363 -3.65 -14.50 7.88
C SER A 363 -4.14 -15.73 7.10
N VAL A 364 -4.83 -16.65 7.76
CA VAL A 364 -5.27 -17.93 7.16
C VAL A 364 -6.78 -17.92 6.90
N LEU A 365 -7.18 -18.23 5.67
CA LEU A 365 -8.57 -18.44 5.27
C LEU A 365 -9.09 -19.81 5.71
N HIS A 366 -10.42 -19.95 5.76
CA HIS A 366 -11.07 -21.23 6.11
C HIS A 366 -10.75 -22.40 5.16
N ASP A 367 -10.26 -22.10 3.95
CA ASP A 367 -9.80 -23.11 2.98
C ASP A 367 -8.29 -23.42 3.08
N GLY A 368 -7.61 -22.89 4.11
CA GLY A 368 -6.19 -23.12 4.38
C GLY A 368 -5.23 -22.25 3.54
N ARG A 369 -5.73 -21.39 2.64
CA ARG A 369 -4.89 -20.41 1.93
C ARG A 369 -4.47 -19.27 2.85
N LEU A 370 -3.32 -18.68 2.55
CA LEU A 370 -2.93 -17.38 3.09
C LEU A 370 -3.67 -16.27 2.37
N ILE A 371 -4.06 -15.23 3.12
CA ILE A 371 -4.59 -13.96 2.62
C ILE A 371 -3.78 -12.81 3.21
N TYR A 372 -3.48 -11.80 2.41
CA TYR A 372 -2.58 -10.71 2.78
C TYR A 372 -2.83 -9.47 1.90
N THR A 373 -2.25 -8.34 2.28
CA THR A 373 -2.30 -7.11 1.47
C THR A 373 -1.02 -6.96 0.67
N ARG A 374 -1.12 -6.51 -0.59
CA ARG A 374 0.04 -6.21 -1.44
C ARG A 374 -0.10 -4.86 -2.12
N TRP A 375 1.01 -4.13 -2.13
CA TRP A 375 1.16 -2.91 -2.92
C TRP A 375 1.69 -3.22 -4.32
N ASP A 376 0.99 -2.73 -5.36
CA ASP A 376 1.31 -3.02 -6.75
C ASP A 376 1.23 -1.79 -7.66
N TYR A 377 2.37 -1.13 -7.90
CA TYR A 377 2.43 0.11 -8.67
C TYR A 377 3.47 0.11 -9.81
N ILE A 378 3.55 -0.99 -10.56
CA ILE A 378 4.38 -1.08 -11.78
C ILE A 378 3.82 -0.18 -12.89
N ASN A 379 4.41 1.01 -13.08
CA ASN A 379 3.87 2.06 -13.96
C ASN A 379 2.38 2.35 -13.71
N ARG A 380 2.01 2.40 -12.43
CA ARG A 380 0.70 2.83 -11.95
C ARG A 380 0.89 3.89 -10.87
N HIS A 381 -0.21 4.55 -10.52
CA HIS A 381 -0.24 5.50 -9.41
C HIS A 381 0.29 4.85 -8.13
N ASP A 382 1.21 5.52 -7.43
CA ASP A 382 1.90 4.95 -6.27
C ASP A 382 1.02 4.84 -5.01
N VAL A 383 -0.05 5.63 -4.92
CA VAL A 383 -0.94 5.64 -3.73
C VAL A 383 -2.03 4.54 -3.68
N PHE A 384 -2.77 4.28 -4.77
CA PHE A 384 -4.10 3.64 -4.64
C PHE A 384 -4.16 2.11 -4.72
N TYR A 385 -3.14 1.45 -5.28
CA TYR A 385 -3.24 0.03 -5.63
C TYR A 385 -2.61 -0.84 -4.56
N GLN A 386 -3.27 -0.88 -3.40
CA GLN A 386 -2.88 -1.62 -2.20
C GLN A 386 -4.06 -2.50 -1.77
N GLY A 387 -4.13 -3.68 -2.39
CA GLY A 387 -5.29 -4.57 -2.34
C GLY A 387 -4.99 -5.93 -1.72
N ILE A 388 -6.00 -6.78 -1.70
CA ILE A 388 -5.99 -8.10 -1.05
C ILE A 388 -5.59 -9.18 -2.05
N TRP A 389 -4.71 -10.08 -1.63
CA TRP A 389 -4.18 -11.20 -2.39
C TRP A 389 -4.22 -12.47 -1.57
N THR A 390 -4.18 -13.62 -2.26
CA THR A 390 -4.13 -14.94 -1.65
C THR A 390 -3.01 -15.78 -2.25
N MET A 391 -2.52 -16.75 -1.49
CA MET A 391 -1.60 -17.79 -1.96
C MET A 391 -1.77 -19.08 -1.13
N ARG A 392 -1.21 -20.20 -1.58
CA ARG A 392 -1.09 -21.39 -0.75
C ARG A 392 0.03 -21.19 0.30
N PRO A 393 0.01 -21.90 1.45
CA PRO A 393 1.07 -21.84 2.44
C PRO A 393 2.46 -22.28 1.95
N ASP A 394 2.56 -22.86 0.75
CA ASP A 394 3.85 -23.16 0.11
C ASP A 394 4.36 -22.02 -0.81
N GLY A 395 3.57 -20.96 -1.00
CA GLY A 395 3.87 -19.78 -1.82
C GLY A 395 3.37 -19.88 -3.28
N THR A 396 2.75 -21.00 -3.65
CA THR A 396 2.17 -21.20 -5.00
C THR A 396 0.75 -20.65 -5.11
N GLY A 397 0.24 -20.57 -6.34
CA GLY A 397 -1.15 -20.22 -6.59
C GLY A 397 -1.48 -18.78 -6.18
N THR A 398 -0.51 -17.88 -6.29
CA THR A 398 -0.72 -16.46 -5.95
C THR A 398 -1.81 -15.87 -6.85
N ALA A 399 -2.82 -15.27 -6.22
CA ALA A 399 -3.98 -14.73 -6.93
C ALA A 399 -4.50 -13.45 -6.27
N HIS A 400 -4.97 -12.53 -7.11
CA HIS A 400 -5.68 -11.34 -6.67
C HIS A 400 -7.04 -11.70 -6.06
N TYR A 401 -7.39 -11.09 -4.94
CA TYR A 401 -8.66 -11.27 -4.24
C TYR A 401 -9.56 -10.04 -4.38
N PHE A 402 -9.06 -8.84 -4.03
CA PHE A 402 -9.80 -7.59 -4.14
C PHE A 402 -8.88 -6.36 -4.32
N GLY A 403 -9.30 -5.37 -5.13
CA GLY A 403 -8.70 -4.03 -5.14
C GLY A 403 -7.55 -3.79 -6.12
N SER A 404 -7.42 -4.56 -7.19
CA SER A 404 -6.38 -4.35 -8.21
C SER A 404 -6.67 -3.10 -9.05
N TYR A 405 -7.93 -2.73 -9.23
CA TYR A 405 -8.40 -1.55 -9.96
C TYR A 405 -9.28 -0.62 -9.13
N THR A 406 -9.54 -0.96 -7.86
CA THR A 406 -10.24 -0.08 -6.92
C THR A 406 -9.37 1.10 -6.51
N ARG A 407 -9.94 2.32 -6.55
CA ARG A 407 -9.28 3.53 -6.02
C ARG A 407 -9.80 3.98 -4.65
N ASN A 408 -10.99 3.53 -4.27
CA ASN A 408 -11.65 3.89 -3.02
C ASN A 408 -12.21 2.61 -2.36
N PRO A 409 -11.70 2.17 -1.20
CA PRO A 409 -10.70 2.85 -0.38
C PRO A 409 -9.29 2.88 -1.00
N CYS A 410 -8.40 3.68 -0.41
CA CYS A 410 -7.02 3.84 -0.86
C CYS A 410 -6.17 2.58 -0.64
N MET A 411 -6.38 1.94 0.51
CA MET A 411 -5.69 0.73 0.93
C MET A 411 -6.65 -0.12 1.79
N THR A 412 -6.52 -1.44 1.66
CA THR A 412 -7.18 -2.42 2.53
C THR A 412 -6.14 -3.15 3.35
N SER A 413 -6.33 -3.36 4.65
CA SER A 413 -5.42 -4.17 5.49
C SER A 413 -6.15 -4.93 6.59
N GLU A 414 -5.41 -5.62 7.47
CA GLU A 414 -5.94 -6.38 8.60
C GLU A 414 -7.04 -7.35 8.16
N VAL A 415 -6.80 -8.00 7.01
CA VAL A 415 -7.78 -8.88 6.38
C VAL A 415 -7.87 -10.20 7.14
N LEU A 416 -9.06 -10.53 7.62
CA LEU A 416 -9.34 -11.76 8.36
C LEU A 416 -10.56 -12.47 7.78
N ALA A 417 -10.52 -13.80 7.81
CA ALA A 417 -11.69 -14.63 7.54
C ALA A 417 -12.76 -14.44 8.63
N ILE A 418 -14.03 -14.43 8.22
CA ILE A 418 -15.16 -14.35 9.16
C ILE A 418 -15.66 -15.78 9.45
N PRO A 419 -15.76 -16.22 10.71
CA PRO A 419 -16.28 -17.54 11.05
C PRO A 419 -17.63 -17.83 10.38
N GLY A 420 -17.78 -19.00 9.75
CA GLY A 420 -19.02 -19.41 9.08
C GLY A 420 -19.36 -18.67 7.78
N SER A 421 -18.44 -17.88 7.22
CA SER A 421 -18.69 -17.04 6.06
C SER A 421 -17.64 -17.21 4.95
N HIS A 422 -18.03 -16.89 3.70
CA HIS A 422 -17.12 -16.73 2.56
C HIS A 422 -16.57 -15.30 2.41
N GLN A 423 -16.98 -14.38 3.26
CA GLN A 423 -16.56 -12.99 3.27
C GLN A 423 -15.34 -12.79 4.19
N THR A 424 -14.65 -11.67 3.99
CA THR A 424 -13.56 -11.24 4.86
C THR A 424 -13.85 -9.87 5.44
N VAL A 425 -13.45 -9.64 6.69
CA VAL A 425 -13.39 -8.29 7.28
C VAL A 425 -12.03 -7.67 7.03
N CYS A 426 -11.96 -6.37 6.83
CA CYS A 426 -10.71 -5.62 6.73
C CYS A 426 -10.87 -4.15 7.13
N THR A 427 -9.74 -3.49 7.34
CA THR A 427 -9.64 -2.05 7.59
C THR A 427 -9.38 -1.31 6.29
N ALA A 428 -10.23 -0.34 5.96
CA ALA A 428 -10.02 0.63 4.89
C ALA A 428 -9.21 1.81 5.41
N MET A 429 -7.94 1.92 5.01
CA MET A 429 -7.00 2.95 5.50
C MET A 429 -6.51 3.89 4.38
N GLY A 430 -5.75 4.92 4.79
CA GLY A 430 -4.99 5.79 3.89
C GLY A 430 -3.54 5.34 3.72
N HIS A 431 -2.93 5.71 2.59
CA HIS A 431 -1.50 5.49 2.34
C HIS A 431 -0.66 6.32 3.31
N HIS A 432 -0.99 7.60 3.50
CA HIS A 432 -0.19 8.50 4.31
C HIS A 432 -0.62 8.55 5.79
N SER A 433 -1.00 7.41 6.39
CA SER A 433 -1.47 7.35 7.79
C SER A 433 -1.06 6.06 8.51
N TYR A 434 -1.57 5.85 9.72
CA TYR A 434 -1.51 4.56 10.41
C TYR A 434 -2.43 3.54 9.74
N THR A 435 -2.28 2.28 10.13
CA THR A 435 -3.26 1.22 9.86
C THR A 435 -4.55 1.49 10.61
N ALA A 436 -5.35 2.44 10.16
CA ALA A 436 -6.60 2.81 10.81
C ALA A 436 -7.56 3.51 9.85
N GLY A 437 -8.86 3.23 10.00
CA GLY A 437 -9.91 3.85 9.19
C GLY A 437 -11.27 3.19 9.40
N SER A 438 -12.01 2.96 8.32
CA SER A 438 -13.34 2.33 8.37
C SER A 438 -13.21 0.81 8.33
N VAL A 439 -14.11 0.09 9.02
CA VAL A 439 -14.19 -1.36 8.96
C VAL A 439 -15.17 -1.74 7.85
N MET A 440 -14.78 -2.66 6.99
CA MET A 440 -15.60 -3.11 5.87
C MET A 440 -15.50 -4.62 5.64
N LEU A 441 -16.49 -5.15 4.94
CA LEU A 441 -16.50 -6.51 4.42
C LEU A 441 -16.15 -6.50 2.95
N VAL A 442 -15.47 -7.57 2.52
CA VAL A 442 -15.20 -7.86 1.12
C VAL A 442 -15.82 -9.20 0.76
N ASN A 443 -16.69 -9.20 -0.24
CA ASN A 443 -17.32 -10.39 -0.80
C ASN A 443 -16.88 -10.60 -2.26
N PRO A 444 -15.91 -11.50 -2.52
CA PRO A 444 -15.34 -11.69 -3.86
C PRO A 444 -16.36 -12.29 -4.86
N ARG A 445 -17.49 -12.82 -4.39
CA ARG A 445 -18.56 -13.33 -5.26
C ARG A 445 -19.33 -12.21 -5.98
N LEU A 446 -19.27 -10.99 -5.46
CA LEU A 446 -19.91 -9.81 -6.06
C LEU A 446 -18.96 -9.02 -6.97
N GLY A 447 -17.68 -9.39 -7.01
CA GLY A 447 -16.65 -8.74 -7.81
C GLY A 447 -15.30 -8.71 -7.09
N GLN A 448 -14.25 -8.36 -7.81
CA GLN A 448 -12.89 -8.24 -7.26
C GLN A 448 -12.40 -6.78 -7.24
N ASP A 449 -13.20 -5.85 -7.74
CA ASP A 449 -12.85 -4.44 -7.85
C ASP A 449 -14.11 -3.56 -7.73
N GLY A 450 -13.90 -2.27 -7.46
CA GLY A 450 -14.95 -1.28 -7.30
C GLY A 450 -15.73 -1.43 -5.98
N ALA A 451 -16.90 -0.79 -5.94
CA ALA A 451 -17.74 -0.74 -4.74
C ALA A 451 -18.64 -1.97 -4.55
N ALA A 452 -18.94 -2.72 -5.61
CA ALA A 452 -19.87 -3.85 -5.57
C ALA A 452 -19.52 -4.94 -4.53
N PRO A 453 -18.24 -5.34 -4.33
CA PRO A 453 -17.90 -6.32 -3.31
C PRO A 453 -17.72 -5.74 -1.90
N VAL A 454 -17.95 -4.44 -1.68
CA VAL A 454 -17.64 -3.76 -0.41
C VAL A 454 -18.91 -3.42 0.37
N THR A 455 -18.97 -3.87 1.62
CA THR A 455 -19.99 -3.46 2.60
C THR A 455 -19.32 -2.70 3.74
N ARG A 456 -19.74 -1.47 4.03
CA ARG A 456 -19.19 -0.69 5.16
C ARG A 456 -19.89 -1.06 6.46
N ILE A 457 -19.13 -1.52 7.45
CA ILE A 457 -19.62 -1.76 8.81
C ILE A 457 -19.64 -0.45 9.61
N THR A 458 -18.68 0.44 9.35
CA THR A 458 -18.61 1.76 10.00
C THR A 458 -18.72 2.88 8.97
N PRO A 459 -19.90 3.06 8.33
CA PRO A 459 -20.11 4.03 7.26
C PRO A 459 -19.98 5.50 7.71
N GLU A 460 -20.03 5.77 9.02
CA GLU A 460 -19.83 7.09 9.60
C GLU A 460 -18.36 7.56 9.55
N VAL A 461 -17.42 6.64 9.36
CA VAL A 461 -15.99 6.95 9.19
C VAL A 461 -15.67 6.99 7.70
N ALA A 462 -15.25 8.16 7.23
CA ALA A 462 -14.79 8.36 5.86
C ALA A 462 -13.56 7.47 5.56
N PHE A 463 -13.48 6.95 4.34
CA PHE A 463 -12.27 6.27 3.88
C PHE A 463 -11.09 7.25 3.87
N PRO A 464 -10.03 7.02 4.66
CA PRO A 464 -8.95 7.99 4.77
C PRO A 464 -8.27 8.26 3.42
N GLU A 465 -7.83 9.49 3.22
CA GLU A 465 -7.13 10.01 2.02
C GLU A 465 -7.97 10.11 0.73
N THR A 466 -8.92 9.21 0.55
CA THR A 466 -9.79 9.14 -0.64
C THR A 466 -11.10 9.90 -0.46
N GLU A 467 -11.65 9.92 0.76
CA GLU A 467 -12.85 10.69 1.11
C GLU A 467 -12.56 11.85 2.08
N GLY A 468 -11.44 11.77 2.81
CA GLY A 468 -10.99 12.84 3.69
C GLY A 468 -10.10 12.35 4.82
N ARG A 469 -9.89 13.20 5.84
CA ARG A 469 -9.19 12.85 7.08
C ARG A 469 -10.22 12.67 8.19
N PRO A 470 -10.57 11.43 8.57
CA PRO A 470 -11.69 11.21 9.48
C PRO A 470 -11.40 11.70 10.90
N VAL A 471 -12.47 12.11 11.58
CA VAL A 471 -12.52 12.24 13.04
C VAL A 471 -13.06 10.92 13.58
N GLY A 472 -12.23 10.24 14.36
CA GLY A 472 -12.44 8.86 14.74
C GLY A 472 -11.94 7.87 13.68
N ALA A 473 -11.38 6.76 14.13
CA ALA A 473 -10.89 5.69 13.27
C ALA A 473 -10.82 4.35 14.02
N TYR A 474 -11.02 3.25 13.30
CA TYR A 474 -10.95 1.88 13.79
C TYR A 474 -9.67 1.18 13.31
N ILE A 475 -9.18 0.24 14.11
CA ILE A 475 -8.01 -0.61 13.84
C ILE A 475 -8.23 -1.99 14.48
N SER A 476 -7.56 -3.01 13.95
CA SER A 476 -7.54 -4.39 14.46
C SER A 476 -8.93 -5.01 14.61
N PRO A 477 -9.72 -5.07 13.51
CA PRO A 477 -10.98 -5.78 13.54
C PRO A 477 -10.75 -7.28 13.79
N TYR A 478 -11.55 -7.85 14.68
CA TYR A 478 -11.66 -9.29 14.90
C TYR A 478 -13.13 -9.69 14.76
N ALA A 479 -13.44 -10.48 13.73
CA ALA A 479 -14.80 -10.92 13.47
C ALA A 479 -15.20 -12.09 14.36
N LEU A 480 -16.35 -12.00 15.00
CA LEU A 480 -16.99 -13.11 15.72
C LEU A 480 -17.97 -13.85 14.81
N ASN A 481 -18.68 -13.10 13.96
CA ASN A 481 -19.55 -13.55 12.89
C ASN A 481 -19.72 -12.40 11.86
N GLU A 482 -20.69 -12.49 10.95
CA GLU A 482 -20.97 -11.44 9.94
C GLU A 482 -21.62 -10.16 10.52
N ASP A 483 -21.96 -10.14 11.82
CA ASP A 483 -22.68 -9.03 12.45
C ASP A 483 -21.94 -8.38 13.64
N LEU A 484 -20.97 -9.07 14.24
CA LEU A 484 -20.28 -8.67 15.47
C LEU A 484 -18.77 -8.67 15.32
N TYR A 485 -18.14 -7.55 15.68
CA TYR A 485 -16.71 -7.34 15.55
C TYR A 485 -16.14 -6.67 16.79
N LEU A 486 -15.04 -7.21 17.32
CA LEU A 486 -14.19 -6.50 18.27
C LEU A 486 -13.20 -5.63 17.50
N VAL A 487 -12.96 -4.42 17.98
CA VAL A 487 -12.08 -3.44 17.33
C VAL A 487 -11.36 -2.62 18.37
N ALA A 488 -10.25 -2.00 17.98
CA ALA A 488 -9.73 -0.82 18.66
C ALA A 488 -10.23 0.45 17.95
N TYR A 489 -10.58 1.49 18.72
CA TYR A 489 -11.12 2.73 18.19
C TYR A 489 -10.54 3.94 18.93
N THR A 490 -10.21 4.98 18.16
CA THR A 490 -9.92 6.31 18.68
C THR A 490 -11.03 7.27 18.28
N PRO A 491 -11.48 8.19 19.17
CA PRO A 491 -12.34 9.32 18.78
C PRO A 491 -11.54 10.48 18.18
N ASP A 492 -10.22 10.43 18.26
CA ASP A 492 -9.36 11.52 17.82
C ASP A 492 -9.35 11.62 16.29
N ARG A 493 -9.01 12.81 15.77
CA ARG A 493 -8.71 12.95 14.34
C ARG A 493 -7.48 12.12 14.01
N LEU A 494 -7.60 11.23 13.02
CA LEU A 494 -6.53 10.32 12.63
C LEU A 494 -5.25 11.08 12.27
N ALA A 495 -4.07 10.67 12.77
CA ALA A 495 -2.79 11.29 12.38
C ALA A 495 -2.55 11.15 10.86
N PHE A 496 -1.82 12.09 10.28
CA PHE A 496 -1.47 12.04 8.87
C PHE A 496 0.02 12.36 8.73
N GLN A 497 0.68 11.64 7.82
CA GLN A 497 2.08 11.69 7.43
C GLN A 497 3.00 12.33 8.48
N SER A 498 3.74 11.50 9.23
CA SER A 498 4.66 11.90 10.30
C SER A 498 4.02 12.48 11.57
N GLY A 499 2.73 12.84 11.56
CA GLY A 499 1.98 13.12 12.78
C GLY A 499 1.96 11.92 13.73
N VAL A 500 1.73 12.16 15.02
CA VAL A 500 1.72 11.12 16.04
C VAL A 500 0.43 11.21 16.83
N GLN A 501 -0.27 10.08 17.01
CA GLN A 501 -1.41 10.04 17.92
C GLN A 501 -0.94 10.03 19.37
N ARG A 502 -1.78 10.56 20.27
CA ARG A 502 -1.56 10.50 21.71
C ARG A 502 -1.41 9.06 22.19
N ASP A 503 -0.73 8.89 23.31
CA ASP A 503 -0.30 7.57 23.78
C ASP A 503 -1.49 6.68 24.14
N GLU A 504 -2.56 7.27 24.65
CA GLU A 504 -3.84 6.71 25.09
C GLU A 504 -4.98 6.87 24.06
N ALA A 505 -4.65 7.03 22.78
CA ALA A 505 -5.62 7.30 21.71
C ALA A 505 -6.65 6.18 21.51
N TYR A 506 -6.26 4.90 21.58
CA TYR A 506 -7.13 3.76 21.23
C TYR A 506 -7.62 2.98 22.45
N GLY A 507 -8.92 2.63 22.44
CA GLY A 507 -9.53 1.68 23.39
C GLY A 507 -10.22 0.55 22.63
N ILE A 508 -10.60 -0.52 23.34
CA ILE A 508 -11.29 -1.70 22.81
C ILE A 508 -12.80 -1.47 22.81
N TYR A 509 -13.44 -1.79 21.69
CA TYR A 509 -14.88 -1.65 21.48
C TYR A 509 -15.46 -2.91 20.81
N LEU A 510 -16.75 -3.12 21.04
CA LEU A 510 -17.58 -4.00 20.23
C LEU A 510 -18.40 -3.15 19.26
N ILE A 511 -18.36 -3.46 17.97
CA ILE A 511 -19.20 -2.84 16.93
C ILE A 511 -20.09 -3.87 16.27
N ASP A 512 -21.20 -3.40 15.69
CA ASP A 512 -22.21 -4.25 15.06
C ASP A 512 -22.81 -3.64 13.78
N THR A 513 -23.42 -4.49 12.95
CA THR A 513 -24.11 -4.11 11.70
C THR A 513 -25.36 -3.25 11.92
N LEU A 514 -25.85 -3.14 13.16
CA LEU A 514 -27.00 -2.30 13.53
C LEU A 514 -26.59 -0.82 13.72
N GLY A 515 -25.29 -0.51 13.66
CA GLY A 515 -24.72 0.82 13.87
C GLY A 515 -24.27 1.07 15.31
N GLY A 516 -24.12 0.01 16.10
CA GLY A 516 -23.72 0.06 17.48
C GLY A 516 -22.22 0.14 17.71
N ARG A 517 -21.82 0.87 18.77
CA ARG A 517 -20.43 0.93 19.26
C ARG A 517 -20.39 0.96 20.78
N GLU A 518 -19.99 -0.15 21.40
CA GLU A 518 -19.91 -0.33 22.85
C GLU A 518 -18.46 -0.27 23.31
N LEU A 519 -18.14 0.64 24.25
CA LEU A 519 -16.82 0.66 24.89
C LEU A 519 -16.68 -0.57 25.79
N ILE A 520 -15.62 -1.34 25.58
CA ILE A 520 -15.27 -2.48 26.43
C ILE A 520 -14.20 -2.07 27.43
N TYR A 521 -13.10 -1.51 26.94
CA TYR A 521 -11.96 -1.18 27.77
C TYR A 521 -11.17 -0.01 27.19
N ARG A 522 -10.75 0.93 28.04
CA ARG A 522 -9.83 2.01 27.67
C ARG A 522 -8.90 2.28 28.83
N ASP A 523 -7.61 2.13 28.57
CA ASP A 523 -6.59 2.51 29.54
C ASP A 523 -6.38 4.04 29.48
N PRO A 524 -6.38 4.76 30.60
CA PRO A 524 -6.18 6.19 30.61
C PRO A 524 -4.74 6.63 30.29
N LYS A 525 -3.78 5.70 30.24
CA LYS A 525 -2.35 6.01 30.06
C LYS A 525 -1.76 5.48 28.76
N ILE A 526 -2.41 4.53 28.10
CA ILE A 526 -1.84 3.85 26.94
C ILE A 526 -2.92 3.32 25.99
N SER A 527 -2.58 3.13 24.73
CA SER A 527 -3.49 2.59 23.73
C SER A 527 -3.56 1.07 23.82
N SER A 528 -4.77 0.53 23.62
CA SER A 528 -5.05 -0.90 23.54
C SER A 528 -5.47 -1.29 22.12
N TYR A 529 -4.93 -2.39 21.60
CA TYR A 529 -5.15 -2.92 20.25
C TYR A 529 -5.42 -4.42 20.24
N THR A 530 -5.70 -4.96 19.05
CA THR A 530 -5.77 -6.40 18.74
C THR A 530 -6.60 -7.24 19.72
N PRO A 531 -7.90 -6.95 19.88
CA PRO A 531 -8.78 -7.73 20.77
C PRO A 531 -9.08 -9.11 20.17
N ILE A 532 -8.46 -10.14 20.73
CA ILE A 532 -8.62 -11.54 20.31
C ILE A 532 -9.30 -12.32 21.44
N PRO A 533 -10.44 -13.01 21.21
CA PRO A 533 -11.02 -13.94 22.18
C PRO A 533 -10.04 -15.05 22.54
N LEU A 534 -9.75 -15.22 23.83
CA LEU A 534 -8.89 -16.31 24.30
C LEU A 534 -9.72 -17.59 24.44
N ARG A 535 -9.89 -18.30 23.32
CA ARG A 535 -10.58 -19.59 23.24
C ARG A 535 -10.08 -20.40 22.04
N PRO A 536 -10.18 -21.74 22.07
CA PRO A 536 -9.88 -22.55 20.89
C PRO A 536 -10.71 -22.11 19.69
N ARG A 537 -10.11 -22.23 18.50
CA ARG A 537 -10.74 -21.88 17.22
C ARG A 537 -10.60 -23.03 16.24
N THR A 538 -11.56 -23.14 15.32
CA THR A 538 -11.50 -24.15 14.25
C THR A 538 -10.22 -23.99 13.44
N MET A 539 -9.43 -25.05 13.37
CA MET A 539 -8.22 -25.09 12.54
C MET A 539 -8.63 -25.34 11.07
N PRO A 540 -8.24 -24.46 10.13
CA PRO A 540 -8.44 -24.70 8.70
C PRO A 540 -7.70 -25.96 8.22
N PRO A 541 -8.04 -26.53 7.05
CA PRO A 541 -7.30 -27.64 6.49
C PRO A 541 -5.83 -27.30 6.23
N ALA A 542 -4.92 -28.20 6.60
CA ALA A 542 -3.53 -28.11 6.21
C ALA A 542 -3.39 -28.48 4.72
N LEU A 543 -3.01 -27.50 3.90
CA LEU A 543 -2.82 -27.70 2.46
C LEU A 543 -1.46 -28.34 2.19
N ALA A 544 -1.47 -29.53 1.57
CA ALA A 544 -0.23 -30.16 1.12
C ALA A 544 0.54 -29.27 0.13
N SER A 545 1.87 -29.25 0.26
CA SER A 545 2.74 -28.52 -0.67
C SER A 545 2.64 -29.12 -2.07
N THR A 546 2.42 -28.27 -3.06
CA THR A 546 2.38 -28.62 -4.49
C THR A 546 3.78 -28.66 -5.12
N ILE A 547 4.79 -28.22 -4.36
CA ILE A 547 6.20 -28.15 -4.77
C ILE A 547 7.09 -29.09 -3.95
N ALA A 548 6.49 -30.00 -3.18
CA ALA A 548 7.23 -31.00 -2.41
C ALA A 548 8.15 -31.82 -3.34
N GLY A 549 9.46 -31.83 -3.06
CA GLY A 549 10.47 -32.50 -3.88
C GLY A 549 10.90 -31.71 -5.14
N LEU A 550 10.33 -30.53 -5.38
CA LEU A 550 10.66 -29.65 -6.51
C LEU A 550 11.47 -28.41 -6.10
N GLU A 551 11.84 -28.29 -4.83
CA GLU A 551 12.48 -27.10 -4.24
C GLU A 551 13.82 -26.76 -4.91
N ASN A 552 14.50 -27.76 -5.47
CA ASN A 552 15.77 -27.59 -6.18
C ASN A 552 15.62 -27.09 -7.64
N LYS A 553 14.41 -27.06 -8.19
CA LYS A 553 14.16 -26.56 -9.55
C LYS A 553 14.45 -25.06 -9.60
N LYS A 554 14.89 -24.58 -10.77
CA LYS A 554 15.22 -23.15 -11.00
C LYS A 554 14.13 -22.38 -11.74
N THR A 555 13.07 -23.07 -12.15
CA THR A 555 12.00 -22.53 -12.98
C THR A 555 10.65 -23.08 -12.55
N GLY A 556 9.59 -22.33 -12.81
CA GLY A 556 8.22 -22.84 -12.91
C GLY A 556 7.70 -22.73 -14.35
N THR A 557 6.58 -23.36 -14.63
CA THR A 557 5.92 -23.32 -15.95
C THR A 557 4.69 -22.42 -15.89
N VAL A 558 4.54 -21.55 -16.89
CA VAL A 558 3.39 -20.66 -17.07
C VAL A 558 2.61 -21.09 -18.30
N TYR A 559 1.30 -21.19 -18.15
CA TYR A 559 0.36 -21.53 -19.21
C TYR A 559 -0.67 -20.42 -19.38
N VAL A 560 -0.77 -19.86 -20.59
CA VAL A 560 -1.82 -18.93 -20.98
C VAL A 560 -2.72 -19.65 -21.97
N GLN A 561 -3.97 -19.89 -21.61
CA GLN A 561 -4.89 -20.66 -22.47
C GLN A 561 -5.26 -19.90 -23.74
N ASN A 562 -5.66 -18.63 -23.62
CA ASN A 562 -5.92 -17.79 -24.80
C ASN A 562 -5.69 -16.31 -24.50
N VAL A 563 -4.61 -15.74 -25.02
CA VAL A 563 -4.25 -14.32 -24.85
C VAL A 563 -5.32 -13.34 -25.36
N ASN A 564 -6.23 -13.78 -26.24
CA ASN A 564 -7.30 -12.95 -26.78
C ASN A 564 -8.51 -12.86 -25.85
N ARG A 565 -8.58 -13.68 -24.79
CA ARG A 565 -9.60 -13.54 -23.73
C ARG A 565 -9.15 -12.43 -22.78
N SER A 566 -9.78 -11.27 -22.88
CA SER A 566 -9.45 -10.12 -22.05
C SER A 566 -10.69 -9.35 -21.66
N THR A 567 -10.64 -8.69 -20.52
CA THR A 567 -11.63 -7.67 -20.12
C THR A 567 -11.55 -6.41 -21.00
N GLU A 568 -10.43 -6.19 -21.69
CA GLU A 568 -10.22 -5.08 -22.61
C GLU A 568 -10.33 -5.52 -24.08
N LYS A 569 -10.85 -4.62 -24.94
CA LYS A 569 -10.90 -4.88 -26.39
C LYS A 569 -9.53 -4.67 -27.02
N LEU A 570 -8.80 -5.75 -27.34
CA LEU A 570 -7.45 -5.70 -27.91
C LEU A 570 -7.37 -5.14 -29.36
N GLY A 571 -8.52 -4.84 -29.98
CA GLY A 571 -8.58 -4.18 -31.28
C GLY A 571 -8.27 -5.08 -32.48
N GLY A 572 -8.50 -6.39 -32.37
CA GLY A 572 -8.48 -7.36 -33.47
C GLY A 572 -7.10 -7.73 -34.04
N ALA A 573 -6.03 -7.09 -33.60
CA ALA A 573 -4.68 -7.45 -34.03
C ALA A 573 -4.26 -8.79 -33.43
N ARG A 574 -3.63 -9.64 -34.24
CA ARG A 574 -3.05 -10.90 -33.79
C ARG A 574 -1.97 -10.63 -32.74
N ILE A 575 -2.09 -11.28 -31.58
CA ILE A 575 -0.98 -11.38 -30.62
C ILE A 575 -0.02 -12.45 -31.13
N ALA A 576 1.16 -12.05 -31.58
CA ALA A 576 2.14 -12.95 -32.20
C ALA A 576 3.06 -13.59 -31.15
N SER A 577 3.38 -12.86 -30.09
CA SER A 577 4.27 -13.32 -29.02
C SER A 577 3.98 -12.62 -27.69
N LEU A 578 4.52 -13.17 -26.60
CA LEU A 578 4.58 -12.53 -25.31
C LEU A 578 6.03 -12.12 -25.01
N ARG A 579 6.25 -10.87 -24.57
CA ARG A 579 7.52 -10.44 -23.98
C ARG A 579 7.50 -10.71 -22.48
N LEU A 580 8.59 -11.28 -21.96
CA LEU A 580 8.79 -11.53 -20.55
C LEU A 580 9.84 -10.57 -20.01
N ASN A 581 9.46 -9.74 -19.05
CA ASN A 581 10.33 -8.74 -18.45
C ASN A 581 10.53 -9.05 -16.96
N GLN A 582 11.77 -9.34 -16.54
CA GLN A 582 12.13 -9.35 -15.14
C GLN A 582 11.96 -7.95 -14.55
N ILE A 583 11.31 -7.85 -13.39
CA ILE A 583 11.29 -6.65 -12.58
C ILE A 583 12.46 -6.69 -11.59
N TYR A 584 13.27 -5.65 -11.57
CA TYR A 584 14.35 -5.50 -10.60
C TYR A 584 13.87 -4.63 -9.43
N VAL A 585 14.13 -5.11 -8.22
CA VAL A 585 13.79 -4.39 -6.98
C VAL A 585 14.80 -3.31 -6.66
N GLN A 586 14.36 -2.20 -6.05
CA GLN A 586 15.28 -1.15 -5.60
C GLN A 586 16.07 -1.62 -4.38
N THR A 587 17.39 -1.78 -4.51
CA THR A 587 18.24 -2.35 -3.45
C THR A 587 18.86 -1.32 -2.53
N THR A 588 18.58 -0.03 -2.70
CA THR A 588 19.21 1.05 -1.92
C THR A 588 18.18 2.04 -1.37
N GLN A 589 18.39 2.57 -0.16
CA GLN A 589 17.50 3.55 0.48
C GLN A 589 17.33 4.81 -0.38
N ARG A 590 18.44 5.41 -0.78
CA ARG A 590 18.44 6.61 -1.63
C ARG A 590 18.30 6.20 -3.08
N LYS A 591 17.20 6.66 -3.66
CA LYS A 591 16.91 6.43 -5.06
C LYS A 591 17.91 7.17 -5.98
N PRO A 592 18.63 6.45 -6.87
CA PRO A 592 19.42 7.10 -7.90
C PRO A 592 18.53 7.56 -9.07
N ALA A 593 19.07 8.39 -9.97
CA ALA A 593 18.40 8.69 -11.24
C ALA A 593 18.33 7.43 -12.10
N LEU A 594 17.17 7.13 -12.72
CA LEU A 594 16.90 5.86 -13.44
C LEU A 594 16.39 6.10 -14.87
N SER A 595 15.42 6.99 -15.01
CA SER A 595 14.78 7.35 -16.27
C SER A 595 14.17 8.75 -16.20
N ARG A 596 13.52 9.17 -17.28
CA ARG A 596 12.75 10.42 -17.32
C ARG A 596 11.51 10.38 -16.41
N SER A 597 10.95 9.20 -16.15
CA SER A 597 9.84 9.04 -15.20
C SER A 597 10.39 8.96 -13.77
N ASN A 598 9.77 9.71 -12.86
CA ASN A 598 10.13 9.59 -11.45
C ASN A 598 9.61 8.25 -10.91
N ASN A 599 10.35 7.63 -10.00
CA ASN A 599 10.02 6.33 -9.38
C ASN A 599 9.94 5.21 -10.42
N GLU A 600 10.71 5.24 -11.52
CA GLU A 600 10.74 4.13 -12.46
C GLU A 600 11.14 2.79 -11.80
N ASN A 601 10.54 1.69 -12.25
CA ASN A 601 11.02 0.36 -11.91
C ASN A 601 11.91 -0.18 -13.02
N ILE A 602 13.09 -0.66 -12.65
CA ILE A 602 14.05 -1.19 -13.62
C ILE A 602 13.54 -2.53 -14.11
N LYS A 603 13.57 -2.71 -15.43
CA LYS A 603 13.18 -3.97 -16.07
C LYS A 603 14.30 -4.49 -16.95
N GLY A 604 14.39 -5.79 -17.10
CA GLY A 604 15.23 -6.46 -18.09
C GLY A 604 14.39 -7.47 -18.86
N THR A 605 14.58 -7.57 -20.17
CA THR A 605 13.83 -8.53 -20.99
C THR A 605 14.51 -9.89 -20.93
N LEU A 606 13.80 -10.89 -20.43
CA LEU A 606 14.25 -12.29 -20.48
C LEU A 606 14.19 -12.83 -21.90
N GLY A 607 13.20 -12.37 -22.67
CA GLY A 607 13.05 -12.70 -24.08
C GLY A 607 11.59 -12.69 -24.51
N THR A 608 11.30 -13.41 -25.60
CA THR A 608 9.94 -13.56 -26.13
C THR A 608 9.57 -15.03 -26.34
N VAL A 609 8.28 -15.33 -26.26
CA VAL A 609 7.72 -16.67 -26.54
C VAL A 609 6.59 -16.53 -27.53
N THR A 610 6.52 -17.44 -28.51
CA THR A 610 5.51 -17.37 -29.55
C THR A 610 4.13 -17.76 -29.01
N VAL A 611 3.09 -17.13 -29.57
CA VAL A 611 1.70 -17.46 -29.29
C VAL A 611 1.15 -18.30 -30.45
N GLY A 612 0.48 -19.40 -30.12
CA GLY A 612 -0.16 -20.28 -31.10
C GLY A 612 -1.28 -19.57 -31.88
N ALA A 613 -1.69 -20.14 -33.00
CA ALA A 613 -2.80 -19.59 -33.80
C ALA A 613 -4.13 -19.57 -33.02
N ASP A 614 -4.28 -20.47 -32.05
CA ASP A 614 -5.38 -20.56 -31.09
C ASP A 614 -5.31 -19.52 -29.95
N GLY A 615 -4.21 -18.77 -29.86
CA GLY A 615 -3.95 -17.80 -28.80
C GLY A 615 -3.26 -18.40 -27.56
N ALA A 616 -2.92 -19.69 -27.56
CA ALA A 616 -2.30 -20.35 -26.42
C ALA A 616 -0.78 -20.16 -26.38
N SER A 617 -0.19 -20.19 -25.18
CA SER A 617 1.26 -20.21 -24.98
C SER A 617 1.63 -20.91 -23.68
N ALA A 618 2.70 -21.69 -23.70
CA ALA A 618 3.28 -22.36 -22.53
C ALA A 618 4.79 -22.11 -22.52
N PHE A 619 5.37 -21.75 -21.37
CA PHE A 619 6.79 -21.40 -21.26
C PHE A 619 7.28 -21.50 -19.82
N LYS A 620 8.60 -21.59 -19.62
CA LYS A 620 9.22 -21.59 -18.29
C LYS A 620 9.71 -20.20 -17.93
N ILE A 621 9.54 -19.79 -16.67
CA ILE A 621 10.14 -18.57 -16.11
C ILE A 621 11.03 -18.90 -14.90
N PRO A 622 12.04 -18.07 -14.58
CA PRO A 622 12.84 -18.25 -13.38
C PRO A 622 11.97 -18.25 -12.12
N ALA A 623 12.25 -19.19 -11.21
CA ALA A 623 11.60 -19.22 -9.90
C ALA A 623 12.14 -18.10 -9.00
N GLY A 624 11.29 -17.59 -8.10
CA GLY A 624 11.68 -16.55 -7.14
C GLY A 624 11.93 -15.17 -7.75
N MET A 625 11.32 -14.89 -8.90
CA MET A 625 11.54 -13.65 -9.66
C MET A 625 10.21 -13.05 -10.14
N PRO A 626 9.96 -11.74 -9.91
CA PRO A 626 8.82 -11.06 -10.49
C PRO A 626 9.01 -10.85 -12.00
N VAL A 627 8.02 -11.29 -12.78
CA VAL A 627 8.00 -11.21 -14.25
C VAL A 627 6.73 -10.48 -14.70
N GLN A 628 6.92 -9.46 -15.53
CA GLN A 628 5.88 -8.76 -16.27
C GLN A 628 5.71 -9.37 -17.66
N LEU A 629 4.47 -9.48 -18.12
CA LEU A 629 4.10 -9.95 -19.45
C LEU A 629 3.60 -8.78 -20.31
N GLN A 630 4.00 -8.77 -21.58
CA GLN A 630 3.45 -7.87 -22.60
C GLN A 630 2.98 -8.68 -23.80
N ALA A 631 1.76 -8.44 -24.26
CA ALA A 631 1.23 -9.04 -25.49
C ALA A 631 1.70 -8.22 -26.69
N LEU A 632 2.41 -8.85 -27.63
CA LEU A 632 3.07 -8.18 -28.75
C LEU A 632 2.35 -8.43 -30.08
N ASP A 633 2.38 -7.44 -30.96
CA ASP A 633 2.02 -7.60 -32.38
C ASP A 633 3.14 -8.31 -33.18
N GLU A 634 2.91 -8.51 -34.48
CA GLU A 634 3.87 -9.14 -35.41
C GLU A 634 5.17 -8.33 -35.59
N LYS A 635 5.17 -7.05 -35.20
CA LYS A 635 6.34 -6.17 -35.24
C LYS A 635 7.08 -6.13 -33.90
N GLY A 636 6.63 -6.91 -32.91
CA GLY A 636 7.21 -6.95 -31.58
C GLY A 636 6.84 -5.75 -30.70
N MET A 637 5.84 -4.95 -31.06
CA MET A 637 5.38 -3.81 -30.24
C MET A 637 4.30 -4.26 -29.26
N ALA A 638 4.36 -3.79 -28.01
CA ALA A 638 3.41 -4.16 -26.98
C ALA A 638 2.02 -3.56 -27.22
N ILE A 639 1.05 -4.39 -27.61
CA ILE A 639 -0.37 -4.02 -27.69
C ILE A 639 -0.92 -3.78 -26.29
N MET A 640 -0.61 -4.68 -25.34
CA MET A 640 -1.10 -4.61 -23.96
C MET A 640 0.03 -4.95 -23.00
N THR A 641 0.14 -4.19 -21.92
CA THR A 641 1.13 -4.43 -20.85
C THR A 641 0.40 -4.72 -19.53
N MET A 642 0.74 -5.87 -18.92
CA MET A 642 0.36 -6.16 -17.55
C MET A 642 1.07 -5.16 -16.63
N ARG A 643 0.37 -4.19 -16.07
CA ARG A 643 0.95 -3.21 -15.12
C ARG A 643 0.98 -3.77 -13.69
N SER A 644 1.45 -5.02 -13.60
CA SER A 644 1.62 -5.84 -12.42
C SER A 644 2.75 -6.85 -12.74
N PHE A 645 2.90 -7.87 -11.92
CA PHE A 645 3.84 -8.97 -12.13
C PHE A 645 3.27 -10.28 -11.60
N ILE A 646 3.75 -11.38 -12.17
CA ILE A 646 3.60 -12.74 -11.67
C ILE A 646 4.95 -13.24 -11.15
N TYR A 647 4.94 -14.29 -10.35
CA TYR A 647 6.13 -15.06 -9.99
C TYR A 647 5.73 -16.52 -9.82
N VAL A 648 6.72 -17.40 -9.74
CA VAL A 648 6.52 -18.83 -9.48
C VAL A 648 7.50 -19.33 -8.42
N GLN A 649 7.05 -20.28 -7.61
CA GLN A 649 7.91 -21.12 -6.79
C GLN A 649 8.67 -22.14 -7.67
N PRO A 650 9.74 -22.76 -7.14
CA PRO A 650 10.43 -23.86 -7.81
C PRO A 650 9.48 -24.97 -8.27
N GLY A 651 9.43 -25.24 -9.58
CA GLY A 651 8.62 -26.31 -10.17
C GLY A 651 7.11 -26.05 -10.25
N GLU A 652 6.63 -24.89 -9.80
CA GLU A 652 5.20 -24.55 -9.85
C GLU A 652 4.67 -24.51 -11.29
N ASN A 653 3.42 -24.95 -11.47
CA ASN A 653 2.65 -24.74 -12.69
C ASN A 653 1.60 -23.65 -12.46
N LEU A 654 1.81 -22.48 -13.05
CA LEU A 654 0.90 -21.34 -13.01
C LEU A 654 0.07 -21.29 -14.31
N SER A 655 -1.24 -21.06 -14.21
CA SER A 655 -2.09 -20.92 -15.40
C SER A 655 -3.08 -19.76 -15.31
N CYS A 656 -3.42 -19.19 -16.47
CA CYS A 656 -4.53 -18.24 -16.62
C CYS A 656 -5.35 -18.56 -17.88
N VAL A 657 -6.64 -18.20 -17.86
CA VAL A 657 -7.52 -18.40 -19.01
C VAL A 657 -7.21 -17.36 -20.09
N GLY A 658 -6.86 -16.14 -19.69
CA GLY A 658 -6.58 -15.06 -20.63
C GLY A 658 -5.73 -13.92 -20.07
N CYS A 659 -5.77 -12.78 -20.75
CA CYS A 659 -5.10 -11.55 -20.35
C CYS A 659 -6.08 -10.67 -19.55
N HIS A 660 -6.06 -10.80 -18.21
CA HIS A 660 -6.95 -10.08 -17.29
C HIS A 660 -8.43 -10.47 -17.48
N GLU A 661 -8.71 -11.77 -17.65
CA GLU A 661 -10.07 -12.31 -17.67
C GLU A 661 -10.78 -12.15 -16.32
N HIS A 662 -12.12 -12.24 -16.33
CA HIS A 662 -12.87 -12.36 -15.08
C HIS A 662 -12.60 -13.73 -14.45
N ARG A 663 -12.23 -13.79 -13.15
CA ARG A 663 -11.80 -15.04 -12.50
C ARG A 663 -12.91 -16.07 -12.31
N LEU A 664 -14.18 -15.65 -12.31
CA LEU A 664 -15.33 -16.57 -12.36
C LEU A 664 -15.63 -17.09 -13.79
N SER A 665 -14.84 -16.71 -14.80
CA SER A 665 -15.02 -17.25 -16.15
C SER A 665 -14.63 -18.72 -16.17
N ALA A 666 -15.52 -19.56 -16.69
CA ALA A 666 -15.16 -20.92 -17.02
C ALA A 666 -14.07 -20.93 -18.12
N PRO A 667 -13.12 -21.87 -18.08
CA PRO A 667 -12.21 -22.08 -19.19
C PRO A 667 -13.02 -22.43 -20.47
N PRO A 668 -12.59 -21.98 -21.66
CA PRO A 668 -13.30 -22.28 -22.90
C PRO A 668 -13.36 -23.79 -23.17
N ARG A 669 -14.53 -24.26 -23.64
CA ARG A 669 -14.82 -25.68 -23.97
C ARG A 669 -13.88 -26.30 -25.02
N SER A 670 -13.11 -25.49 -25.74
CA SER A 670 -12.22 -25.88 -26.84
C SER A 670 -10.78 -26.20 -26.43
N ALA A 671 -10.49 -26.34 -25.13
CA ALA A 671 -9.16 -26.77 -24.68
C ALA A 671 -9.29 -28.08 -23.90
N GLY A 672 -9.00 -29.21 -24.58
CA GLY A 672 -8.44 -30.34 -23.86
C GLY A 672 -7.22 -29.86 -23.06
N ILE A 673 -6.98 -30.47 -21.90
CA ILE A 673 -5.78 -30.24 -21.09
C ILE A 673 -4.55 -30.25 -22.01
N SER A 674 -3.85 -29.11 -22.08
CA SER A 674 -2.42 -28.98 -22.37
C SER A 674 -1.85 -29.82 -23.53
N THR A 675 -2.08 -29.42 -24.78
CA THR A 675 -1.22 -29.85 -25.92
C THR A 675 -0.26 -28.76 -26.40
N ALA A 676 -0.35 -27.53 -25.88
CA ALA A 676 0.58 -26.47 -26.24
C ALA A 676 2.00 -26.84 -25.74
N PRO A 677 2.98 -27.04 -26.65
CA PRO A 677 4.32 -27.42 -26.24
C PRO A 677 4.94 -26.28 -25.41
N VAL A 678 5.70 -26.63 -24.37
CA VAL A 678 6.48 -25.65 -23.61
C VAL A 678 7.54 -25.05 -24.53
N ARG A 679 7.36 -23.78 -24.89
CA ARG A 679 8.17 -23.07 -25.87
C ARG A 679 9.41 -22.48 -25.20
N PRO A 680 10.60 -22.54 -25.85
CA PRO A 680 11.78 -21.88 -25.34
C PRO A 680 11.65 -20.36 -25.45
N ILE A 681 12.21 -19.64 -24.47
CA ILE A 681 12.34 -18.19 -24.52
C ILE A 681 13.39 -17.83 -25.57
N GLN A 682 13.00 -17.04 -26.56
CA GLN A 682 13.90 -16.48 -27.56
C GLN A 682 14.63 -15.26 -26.97
N PRO A 683 15.97 -15.16 -27.07
CA PRO A 683 16.72 -14.04 -26.52
C PRO A 683 16.22 -12.68 -27.03
N PRO A 684 16.30 -11.61 -26.23
CA PRO A 684 15.95 -10.28 -26.69
C PRO A 684 16.95 -9.79 -27.76
N PRO A 685 16.52 -8.90 -28.67
CA PRO A 685 17.43 -8.22 -29.58
C PRO A 685 18.49 -7.44 -28.82
N GLY A 686 19.73 -7.49 -29.29
CA GLY A 686 20.86 -6.77 -28.74
C GLY A 686 21.85 -7.58 -27.91
N PRO A 687 22.88 -6.89 -27.39
CA PRO A 687 23.88 -7.53 -26.55
C PRO A 687 23.26 -8.05 -25.25
N GLN A 688 23.71 -9.22 -24.82
CA GLN A 688 23.32 -9.80 -23.54
C GLN A 688 24.31 -9.39 -22.45
N TYR A 689 23.81 -8.91 -21.32
CA TYR A 689 24.61 -8.48 -20.18
C TYR A 689 23.82 -8.67 -18.87
N ALA A 690 24.54 -8.72 -17.75
CA ALA A 690 23.92 -8.82 -16.44
C ALA A 690 23.18 -7.51 -16.06
N GLY A 691 22.05 -7.66 -15.37
CA GLY A 691 21.22 -6.55 -14.89
C GLY A 691 20.04 -6.22 -15.81
N GLY A 692 19.32 -5.15 -15.49
CA GLY A 692 18.20 -4.66 -16.28
C GLY A 692 18.64 -3.94 -17.56
N PHE A 693 17.68 -3.58 -18.40
CA PHE A 693 17.88 -2.93 -19.68
C PHE A 693 18.64 -1.61 -19.54
N ASN A 694 19.66 -1.42 -20.38
CA ASN A 694 20.54 -0.27 -20.34
C ASN A 694 20.57 0.43 -21.70
N TYR A 695 20.19 1.71 -21.71
CA TYR A 695 20.09 2.49 -22.94
C TYR A 695 21.44 2.64 -23.66
N VAL A 696 22.51 2.90 -22.91
CA VAL A 696 23.86 3.09 -23.47
C VAL A 696 24.37 1.80 -24.08
N ARG A 697 24.11 0.64 -23.46
CA ARG A 697 24.55 -0.66 -23.99
C ARG A 697 23.73 -1.13 -25.18
N THR A 698 22.43 -0.81 -25.24
CA THR A 698 21.51 -1.43 -26.22
C THR A 698 21.05 -0.48 -27.32
N VAL A 699 20.66 0.75 -26.99
CA VAL A 699 20.05 1.69 -27.95
C VAL A 699 21.09 2.59 -28.62
N GLN A 700 22.03 3.12 -27.83
CA GLN A 700 23.04 4.05 -28.36
C GLN A 700 23.83 3.51 -29.56
N PRO A 701 24.25 2.22 -29.61
CA PRO A 701 24.97 1.67 -30.77
C PRO A 701 24.17 1.74 -32.08
N VAL A 702 22.84 1.58 -32.01
CA VAL A 702 21.96 1.72 -33.19
C VAL A 702 21.97 3.16 -33.70
N LEU A 703 21.92 4.12 -32.77
CA LEU A 703 21.98 5.55 -33.12
C LEU A 703 23.36 5.95 -33.64
N ASP A 704 24.44 5.39 -33.08
CA ASP A 704 25.80 5.64 -33.51
C ASP A 704 26.07 5.12 -34.93
N ARG A 705 25.46 3.97 -35.29
CA ARG A 705 25.54 3.41 -36.64
C ARG A 705 24.80 4.26 -37.66
N HIS A 706 23.56 4.64 -37.36
CA HIS A 706 22.61 5.12 -38.38
C HIS A 706 22.23 6.59 -38.29
N CYS A 707 22.34 7.22 -37.11
CA CYS A 707 21.69 8.49 -36.84
C CYS A 707 22.66 9.65 -36.61
N ILE A 708 23.80 9.43 -35.93
CA ILE A 708 24.69 10.52 -35.51
C ILE A 708 25.36 11.26 -36.69
N SER A 709 25.39 10.68 -37.89
CA SER A 709 25.91 11.36 -39.08
C SER A 709 25.10 12.61 -39.45
N CYS A 710 23.78 12.58 -39.21
CA CYS A 710 22.85 13.69 -39.46
C CYS A 710 22.42 14.41 -38.18
N HIS A 711 22.38 13.67 -37.06
CA HIS A 711 21.90 14.15 -35.76
C HIS A 711 23.02 14.22 -34.71
N GLY A 712 24.26 14.54 -35.08
CA GLY A 712 25.36 14.56 -34.10
C GLY A 712 26.67 15.15 -34.60
N LEU A 713 27.41 14.40 -35.42
CA LEU A 713 28.76 14.76 -35.91
C LEU A 713 28.79 16.03 -36.78
N LYS A 714 27.64 16.43 -37.33
CA LYS A 714 27.42 17.68 -38.08
C LYS A 714 26.46 18.58 -37.30
N LYS A 715 26.08 19.73 -37.85
CA LYS A 715 24.97 20.55 -37.30
C LYS A 715 23.72 19.69 -37.12
N PRO A 716 23.25 19.41 -35.87
CA PRO A 716 22.25 18.37 -35.66
C PRO A 716 20.90 18.73 -36.28
N ALA A 717 20.46 17.93 -37.24
CA ALA A 717 19.18 18.13 -37.92
C ALA A 717 18.01 18.14 -36.92
N GLY A 718 17.03 19.02 -37.15
CA GLY A 718 15.85 19.14 -36.29
C GLY A 718 16.13 19.56 -34.84
N LYS A 719 17.34 20.06 -34.55
CA LYS A 719 17.85 20.38 -33.21
C LYS A 719 17.85 19.16 -32.27
N LEU A 720 18.11 17.97 -32.82
CA LEU A 720 18.22 16.72 -32.07
C LEU A 720 19.66 16.20 -32.14
N ASP A 721 20.36 16.24 -31.01
CA ASP A 721 21.69 15.64 -30.84
C ASP A 721 21.53 14.23 -30.26
N LEU A 722 21.82 13.23 -31.09
CA LEU A 722 21.70 11.80 -30.82
C LEU A 722 23.03 11.13 -30.45
N THR A 723 24.05 11.92 -30.11
CA THR A 723 25.32 11.39 -29.60
C THR A 723 25.18 10.80 -28.18
N GLY A 724 26.03 9.82 -27.88
CA GLY A 724 26.13 9.20 -26.56
C GLY A 724 26.75 10.09 -25.47
N THR A 725 27.07 11.35 -25.77
CA THR A 725 27.72 12.27 -24.84
C THR A 725 26.89 12.48 -23.57
N PRO A 726 27.45 12.31 -22.36
CA PRO A 726 26.74 12.59 -21.12
C PRO A 726 26.25 14.04 -21.02
N GLN A 727 25.02 14.23 -20.59
CA GLN A 727 24.36 15.50 -20.36
C GLN A 727 23.27 15.34 -19.28
N HIS A 728 23.31 16.16 -18.23
CA HIS A 728 22.32 16.17 -17.14
C HIS A 728 22.01 14.79 -16.52
N GLY A 729 23.03 13.93 -16.40
CA GLY A 729 22.90 12.61 -15.79
C GLY A 729 22.38 11.50 -16.71
N TYR A 730 22.19 11.77 -18.01
CA TYR A 730 21.88 10.80 -19.06
C TYR A 730 22.75 11.07 -20.30
N SER A 731 22.51 10.45 -21.45
CA SER A 731 23.12 10.87 -22.73
C SER A 731 22.30 11.98 -23.40
N LYS A 732 22.94 12.79 -24.25
CA LYS A 732 22.25 13.78 -25.10
C LYS A 732 21.15 13.12 -25.94
N SER A 733 21.43 11.96 -26.51
CA SER A 733 20.46 11.20 -27.31
C SER A 733 19.21 10.80 -26.54
N HIS A 734 19.35 10.28 -25.32
CA HIS A 734 18.21 9.90 -24.49
C HIS A 734 17.37 11.12 -24.17
N ASN A 735 18.02 12.19 -23.68
CA ASN A 735 17.37 13.46 -23.35
C ASN A 735 16.63 14.05 -24.55
N ALA A 736 17.23 14.02 -25.74
CA ALA A 736 16.64 14.54 -26.97
C ALA A 736 15.39 13.75 -27.38
N LEU A 737 15.44 12.42 -27.31
CA LEU A 737 14.33 11.56 -27.70
C LEU A 737 13.15 11.64 -26.73
N VAL A 738 13.41 11.51 -25.41
CA VAL A 738 12.34 11.56 -24.39
C VAL A 738 11.85 12.99 -24.13
N GLY A 739 12.65 14.01 -24.47
CA GLY A 739 12.30 15.43 -24.34
C GLY A 739 11.45 15.96 -25.49
N ARG A 740 11.42 15.29 -26.65
CA ARG A 740 10.64 15.73 -27.80
C ARG A 740 9.16 15.37 -27.64
N ARG A 741 8.30 16.38 -27.56
CA ARG A 741 6.85 16.21 -27.37
C ARG A 741 6.25 15.22 -28.37
N GLY A 742 5.63 14.17 -27.85
CA GLY A 742 4.90 13.15 -28.61
C GLY A 742 5.78 12.14 -29.35
N LEU A 743 7.11 12.24 -29.27
CA LEU A 743 8.01 11.28 -29.93
C LEU A 743 8.05 9.95 -29.17
N VAL A 744 8.21 10.02 -27.85
CA VAL A 744 8.18 8.90 -26.91
C VAL A 744 7.00 9.08 -25.95
N LYS A 745 6.23 8.02 -25.67
CA LYS A 745 5.11 8.04 -24.73
C LYS A 745 5.48 7.29 -23.45
N ILE A 746 5.65 8.05 -22.36
CA ILE A 746 6.05 7.55 -21.04
C ILE A 746 4.83 7.51 -20.11
N ALA A 747 4.73 6.44 -19.32
CA ALA A 747 3.89 6.38 -18.13
C ALA A 747 4.57 7.18 -17.01
N TYR A 748 4.15 8.44 -16.86
CA TYR A 748 4.67 9.35 -15.84
C TYR A 748 3.99 9.13 -14.50
N ARG A 749 4.78 9.12 -13.43
CA ARG A 749 4.29 9.09 -12.04
C ARG A 749 3.06 9.97 -11.83
N ASN A 750 2.01 9.35 -11.31
CA ASN A 750 0.72 9.94 -10.92
C ASN A 750 -0.04 10.59 -12.09
N LYS A 751 0.32 10.22 -13.33
CA LYS A 751 -0.39 10.57 -14.56
C LYS A 751 -0.76 9.32 -15.37
N GLU A 752 -0.58 8.15 -14.78
CA GLU A 752 -0.93 6.88 -15.39
C GLU A 752 -2.44 6.67 -15.37
N THR A 753 -2.97 5.98 -16.40
CA THR A 753 -4.34 5.49 -16.42
C THR A 753 -4.56 4.52 -15.25
N ALA A 754 -5.81 4.39 -14.78
CA ALA A 754 -6.11 3.50 -13.66
C ALA A 754 -6.03 2.01 -14.02
N VAL A 755 -6.59 1.68 -15.20
CA VAL A 755 -6.60 0.34 -15.81
C VAL A 755 -5.74 0.39 -17.06
N SER A 756 -4.94 -0.66 -17.32
CA SER A 756 -4.15 -0.75 -18.56
C SER A 756 -5.10 -0.75 -19.76
N LYS A 757 -4.79 0.03 -20.79
CA LYS A 757 -5.57 0.02 -22.04
C LYS A 757 -4.68 -0.39 -23.20
N PRO A 758 -5.21 -1.09 -24.22
CA PRO A 758 -4.42 -1.41 -25.40
C PRO A 758 -3.83 -0.16 -26.05
N ARG A 759 -2.51 -0.18 -26.29
CA ARG A 759 -1.74 0.88 -26.96
C ARG A 759 -1.78 2.25 -26.27
N ASP A 760 -1.98 2.31 -24.96
CA ASP A 760 -2.07 3.57 -24.19
C ASP A 760 -0.71 4.25 -23.91
N TYR A 761 0.36 3.46 -23.78
CA TYR A 761 1.74 3.89 -23.55
C TYR A 761 2.73 3.25 -24.54
N PHE A 762 3.99 3.67 -24.43
CA PHE A 762 5.16 3.00 -25.03
C PHE A 762 5.25 3.05 -26.56
N ALA A 763 5.76 1.98 -27.20
CA ALA A 763 6.17 2.00 -28.62
C ALA A 763 5.00 2.33 -29.57
N HIS A 764 3.82 1.76 -29.34
CA HIS A 764 2.64 2.05 -30.16
C HIS A 764 2.11 3.47 -29.98
N ALA A 765 2.13 3.99 -28.75
CA ALA A 765 1.54 5.30 -28.43
C ALA A 765 2.47 6.47 -28.80
N GLY A 766 3.79 6.23 -28.92
CA GLY A 766 4.77 7.21 -29.38
C GLY A 766 4.89 7.26 -30.91
N LYS A 767 5.44 8.36 -31.44
CA LYS A 767 5.69 8.50 -32.89
C LYS A 767 7.01 7.85 -33.35
N LEU A 768 7.94 7.57 -32.44
CA LEU A 768 9.29 7.12 -32.79
C LEU A 768 9.31 5.74 -33.47
N ALA A 769 8.77 4.71 -32.82
CA ALA A 769 8.80 3.35 -33.36
C ALA A 769 8.04 3.23 -34.70
N PRO A 770 6.80 3.78 -34.86
CA PRO A 770 6.11 3.76 -36.15
C PRO A 770 6.87 4.48 -37.27
N MET A 771 7.56 5.59 -36.95
CA MET A 771 8.39 6.31 -37.92
C MET A 771 9.59 5.45 -38.34
N LEU A 772 10.33 4.88 -37.39
CA LEU A 772 11.52 4.07 -37.69
C LEU A 772 11.17 2.77 -38.43
N ALA A 773 10.02 2.16 -38.13
CA ALA A 773 9.53 0.99 -38.84
C ALA A 773 9.23 1.27 -40.34
N LYS A 774 8.86 2.52 -40.69
CA LYS A 774 8.69 2.95 -42.09
C LYS A 774 10.01 3.33 -42.77
N GLY A 775 11.06 3.53 -41.99
CA GLY A 775 12.32 4.12 -42.43
C GLY A 775 12.34 5.65 -42.31
N HIS A 776 13.54 6.22 -42.28
CA HIS A 776 13.74 7.66 -42.14
C HIS A 776 14.84 8.16 -43.08
N ARG A 777 14.47 8.94 -44.11
CA ARG A 777 15.41 9.58 -45.04
C ARG A 777 16.46 8.62 -45.63
N GLY A 778 16.01 7.44 -46.08
CA GLY A 778 16.87 6.40 -46.65
C GLY A 778 17.46 5.42 -45.64
N VAL A 779 17.40 5.71 -44.33
CA VAL A 779 17.77 4.75 -43.28
C VAL A 779 16.64 3.74 -43.08
N LYS A 780 16.97 2.45 -43.16
CA LYS A 780 16.11 1.33 -42.78
C LYS A 780 16.85 0.47 -41.75
N LEU A 781 16.23 0.26 -40.59
CA LEU A 781 16.77 -0.58 -39.54
C LEU A 781 16.49 -2.05 -39.84
N SER A 782 17.39 -2.94 -39.45
CA SER A 782 17.08 -4.37 -39.40
C SER A 782 16.02 -4.65 -38.33
N SER A 783 15.39 -5.83 -38.37
CA SER A 783 14.43 -6.25 -37.34
C SER A 783 15.06 -6.29 -35.94
N GLU A 784 16.34 -6.65 -35.85
CA GLU A 784 17.09 -6.66 -34.60
C GLU A 784 17.30 -5.24 -34.06
N GLU A 785 17.74 -4.32 -34.92
CA GLU A 785 18.02 -2.92 -34.55
C GLU A 785 16.75 -2.17 -34.16
N LEU A 786 15.65 -2.38 -34.91
CA LEU A 786 14.34 -1.84 -34.55
C LEU A 786 13.84 -2.44 -33.22
N GLY A 787 14.05 -3.75 -33.02
CA GLY A 787 13.70 -4.46 -31.80
C GLY A 787 14.39 -3.90 -30.55
N ARG A 788 15.67 -3.50 -30.65
CA ARG A 788 16.40 -2.82 -29.55
C ARG A 788 15.69 -1.54 -29.11
N ILE A 789 15.21 -0.73 -30.07
CA ILE A 789 14.52 0.54 -29.80
C ILE A 789 13.09 0.28 -29.29
N VAL A 790 12.36 -0.66 -29.88
CA VAL A 790 11.00 -1.02 -29.44
C VAL A 790 11.01 -1.55 -28.02
N ASN A 791 11.93 -2.46 -27.68
CA ASN A 791 12.08 -2.95 -26.31
C ASN A 791 12.31 -1.80 -25.32
N TRP A 792 13.23 -0.88 -25.63
CA TRP A 792 13.47 0.30 -24.78
C TRP A 792 12.20 1.10 -24.52
N LEU A 793 11.42 1.39 -25.56
CA LEU A 793 10.18 2.16 -25.46
C LEU A 793 9.13 1.41 -24.61
N ASP A 794 8.98 0.11 -24.82
CA ASP A 794 8.07 -0.79 -24.09
C ASP A 794 8.47 -1.04 -22.64
N LEU A 795 9.73 -0.75 -22.28
CA LEU A 795 10.22 -0.70 -20.90
C LEU A 795 10.16 0.72 -20.31
N ASN A 796 9.21 1.55 -20.79
CA ASN A 796 9.00 2.94 -20.35
C ASN A 796 10.19 3.88 -20.57
N ALA A 797 11.00 3.60 -21.60
CA ALA A 797 12.16 4.42 -21.99
C ALA A 797 13.20 4.62 -20.87
N GLN A 798 13.43 3.60 -20.04
CA GLN A 798 14.45 3.63 -18.98
C GLN A 798 15.86 3.91 -19.53
N PHE A 799 16.74 4.49 -18.70
CA PHE A 799 18.13 4.76 -19.08
C PHE A 799 19.10 3.76 -18.44
N TYR A 800 19.03 3.66 -17.10
CA TYR A 800 19.92 2.78 -16.32
C TYR A 800 19.32 1.38 -16.14
N GLY A 801 20.19 0.38 -16.09
CA GLY A 801 19.85 -1.03 -15.88
C GLY A 801 19.98 -1.54 -14.45
N ASP A 802 20.39 -0.68 -13.50
CA ASP A 802 20.53 -1.04 -12.09
C ASP A 802 20.32 0.17 -11.14
N TYR A 803 20.26 -0.14 -9.84
CA TYR A 803 20.14 0.84 -8.76
C TYR A 803 21.50 1.28 -8.20
N SER A 804 22.62 0.98 -8.88
CA SER A 804 23.94 1.31 -8.39
C SER A 804 24.21 2.81 -8.41
N HIS A 805 24.89 3.33 -7.38
CA HIS A 805 25.41 4.70 -7.40
C HIS A 805 26.77 4.80 -8.11
N ASN A 806 27.34 3.67 -8.52
CA ASN A 806 28.62 3.56 -9.20
C ASN A 806 28.37 3.37 -10.71
N ARG A 807 27.94 4.46 -11.37
CA ARG A 807 27.46 4.46 -12.77
C ARG A 807 28.57 4.22 -13.80
N VAL A 808 28.51 3.09 -14.49
CA VAL A 808 29.47 2.72 -15.54
C VAL A 808 29.28 3.50 -16.84
N GLU A 809 28.07 4.03 -17.07
CA GLU A 809 27.66 4.75 -18.28
C GLU A 809 28.22 6.17 -18.33
N ASN A 810 28.50 6.75 -17.16
CA ASN A 810 28.95 8.14 -17.03
C ASN A 810 30.46 8.25 -16.78
N ARG A 811 31.21 7.18 -17.07
CA ARG A 811 32.67 7.20 -16.90
C ARG A 811 33.28 8.17 -17.91
N PRO A 812 34.07 9.16 -17.46
CA PRO A 812 34.77 10.05 -18.38
C PRO A 812 35.87 9.28 -19.13
N PRO A 813 36.42 9.86 -20.22
CA PRO A 813 37.63 9.33 -20.82
C PRO A 813 38.81 9.40 -19.84
N ASP A 814 39.63 8.35 -19.83
CA ASP A 814 40.97 8.39 -19.26
C ASP A 814 41.90 9.16 -20.19
N SER A 815 42.59 10.19 -19.69
CA SER A 815 43.40 11.09 -20.53
C SER A 815 44.51 10.35 -21.30
N ALA A 816 45.22 9.43 -20.64
CA ALA A 816 46.31 8.69 -21.27
C ALA A 816 45.79 7.63 -22.25
N GLY A 817 44.76 6.88 -21.82
CA GLY A 817 44.11 5.86 -22.65
C GLY A 817 43.41 6.46 -23.88
N GLU A 818 42.75 7.61 -23.74
CA GLU A 818 42.13 8.33 -24.86
C GLU A 818 43.19 8.80 -25.86
N LYS A 819 44.30 9.38 -25.39
CA LYS A 819 45.40 9.80 -26.27
C LYS A 819 45.96 8.60 -27.07
N ALA A 820 46.18 7.47 -26.41
CA ALA A 820 46.67 6.26 -27.05
C ALA A 820 45.68 5.70 -28.07
N LEU A 821 44.39 5.64 -27.72
CA LEU A 821 43.33 5.22 -28.62
C LEU A 821 43.25 6.13 -29.85
N ARG A 822 43.26 7.45 -29.67
CA ARG A 822 43.20 8.43 -30.78
C ARG A 822 44.40 8.31 -31.72
N ALA A 823 45.60 8.09 -31.19
CA ALA A 823 46.79 7.85 -32.00
C ALA A 823 46.66 6.57 -32.85
N ALA A 824 46.17 5.48 -32.27
CA ALA A 824 45.92 4.23 -33.00
C ALA A 824 44.82 4.40 -34.08
N ILE A 825 43.74 5.14 -33.77
CA ILE A 825 42.69 5.47 -34.75
C ILE A 825 43.27 6.28 -35.91
N ALA A 826 44.07 7.30 -35.62
CA ALA A 826 44.68 8.15 -36.64
C ALA A 826 45.58 7.34 -37.59
N ALA A 827 46.39 6.44 -37.03
CA ALA A 827 47.30 5.58 -37.78
C ALA A 827 46.55 4.56 -38.66
N ARG A 828 45.51 3.90 -38.12
CA ARG A 828 44.81 2.82 -38.83
C ARG A 828 43.70 3.32 -39.77
N PHE A 829 42.92 4.29 -39.32
CA PHE A 829 41.67 4.72 -39.97
C PHE A 829 41.68 6.17 -40.47
N GLY A 830 42.68 6.96 -40.06
CA GLY A 830 42.85 8.35 -40.48
C GLY A 830 42.51 9.39 -39.41
N SER A 831 43.09 10.59 -39.57
CA SER A 831 43.05 11.67 -38.58
C SER A 831 41.66 12.27 -38.36
N GLU A 832 40.81 12.33 -39.39
CA GLU A 832 39.47 12.90 -39.27
C GLU A 832 38.55 12.08 -38.36
N LEU A 833 38.64 10.74 -38.41
CA LEU A 833 37.91 9.88 -37.48
C LEU A 833 38.44 10.05 -36.04
N ALA A 834 39.76 10.16 -35.88
CA ALA A 834 40.42 10.34 -34.60
C ALA A 834 40.09 11.66 -33.90
N LYS A 835 39.59 12.68 -34.61
CA LYS A 835 39.13 13.97 -34.05
C LYS A 835 37.69 13.96 -33.55
N GLN A 836 36.91 12.92 -33.83
CA GLN A 836 35.49 12.89 -33.43
C GLN A 836 35.33 12.84 -31.90
N PRO A 837 34.21 13.35 -31.35
CA PRO A 837 33.98 13.35 -29.91
C PRO A 837 34.07 11.94 -29.31
N PHE A 838 34.68 11.82 -28.13
CA PHE A 838 34.98 10.51 -27.50
C PHE A 838 33.78 9.56 -27.45
N HIS A 839 32.64 10.04 -26.95
CA HIS A 839 31.40 9.25 -26.81
C HIS A 839 30.68 8.95 -28.14
N THR A 840 31.23 9.35 -29.28
CA THR A 840 30.77 8.90 -30.62
C THR A 840 31.66 7.80 -31.21
N LEU A 841 32.77 7.51 -30.54
CA LEU A 841 33.72 6.45 -30.89
C LEU A 841 33.64 5.29 -29.88
N VAL A 842 33.53 5.64 -28.59
CA VAL A 842 33.58 4.71 -27.46
C VAL A 842 32.23 4.63 -26.77
N ASN A 843 31.78 3.39 -26.51
CA ASN A 843 30.65 3.09 -25.66
C ASN A 843 31.15 2.75 -24.25
N PRO A 844 31.03 3.66 -23.26
CA PRO A 844 31.52 3.40 -21.91
C PRO A 844 30.67 2.38 -21.14
N GLY A 845 29.44 2.09 -21.58
CA GLY A 845 28.56 1.13 -20.93
C GLY A 845 28.90 -0.32 -21.26
N LEU A 846 29.39 -0.57 -22.49
CA LEU A 846 29.81 -1.88 -22.98
C LEU A 846 30.84 -1.69 -24.11
N ALA A 847 32.12 -1.93 -23.80
CA ALA A 847 33.24 -1.61 -24.70
C ALA A 847 33.12 -2.28 -26.08
N THR A 848 32.62 -3.51 -26.14
CA THR A 848 32.40 -4.27 -27.37
C THR A 848 31.34 -3.67 -28.30
N GLU A 849 30.48 -2.77 -27.82
CA GLU A 849 29.51 -2.02 -28.62
C GLU A 849 30.05 -0.65 -29.06
N SER A 850 31.35 -0.38 -28.89
CA SER A 850 31.96 0.88 -29.34
C SER A 850 31.93 0.99 -30.86
N ARG A 851 31.57 2.18 -31.37
CA ARG A 851 31.53 2.48 -32.81
C ARG A 851 32.87 2.24 -33.48
N ILE A 852 33.99 2.58 -32.83
CA ILE A 852 35.31 2.38 -33.45
C ILE A 852 35.63 0.90 -33.73
N LEU A 853 35.09 -0.01 -32.94
CA LEU A 853 35.22 -1.46 -33.17
C LEU A 853 34.26 -1.92 -34.26
N ASN A 854 32.97 -1.63 -34.09
CA ASN A 854 31.92 -2.19 -34.95
C ASN A 854 31.88 -1.55 -36.34
N ALA A 855 32.25 -0.28 -36.50
CA ALA A 855 32.31 0.39 -37.81
C ALA A 855 33.34 -0.26 -38.75
N ALA A 856 34.47 -0.74 -38.20
CA ALA A 856 35.54 -1.40 -38.94
C ALA A 856 35.39 -2.92 -39.04
N LEU A 857 34.39 -3.50 -38.38
CA LEU A 857 34.09 -4.92 -38.47
C LEU A 857 33.11 -5.18 -39.64
N PRO A 858 33.36 -6.17 -40.52
CA PRO A 858 32.46 -6.49 -41.63
C PRO A 858 31.07 -6.94 -41.17
N VAL A 859 30.04 -6.70 -41.99
CA VAL A 859 28.66 -7.13 -41.68
C VAL A 859 28.57 -8.65 -41.49
N ALA A 860 29.29 -9.43 -42.30
CA ALA A 860 29.34 -10.89 -42.18
C ALA A 860 29.94 -11.37 -40.83
N ALA A 861 30.81 -10.56 -40.20
CA ALA A 861 31.38 -10.82 -38.88
C ALA A 861 30.57 -10.19 -37.73
N GLY A 862 29.34 -9.72 -38.02
CA GLY A 862 28.46 -9.08 -37.04
C GLY A 862 28.81 -7.61 -36.75
N GLY A 863 29.59 -6.97 -37.61
CA GLY A 863 29.91 -5.54 -37.56
C GLY A 863 29.02 -4.67 -38.45
N TRP A 864 29.44 -3.43 -38.71
CA TRP A 864 28.67 -2.46 -39.47
C TRP A 864 29.17 -2.26 -40.90
N GLY A 865 30.42 -2.66 -41.21
CA GLY A 865 31.02 -2.55 -42.53
C GLY A 865 31.16 -1.11 -43.06
N GLN A 866 31.26 -0.13 -42.16
CA GLN A 866 31.29 1.29 -42.51
C GLN A 866 32.71 1.81 -42.81
N LEU A 867 33.75 1.14 -42.33
CA LEU A 867 35.15 1.46 -42.58
C LEU A 867 35.81 0.29 -43.31
N GLN A 868 36.12 0.49 -44.60
CA GLN A 868 36.76 -0.52 -45.45
C GLN A 868 38.29 -0.48 -45.31
N LYS A 869 38.87 0.72 -45.25
CA LYS A 869 40.31 0.90 -45.03
C LYS A 869 40.67 0.55 -43.58
N GLY A 870 41.55 -0.42 -43.39
CA GLY A 870 41.96 -0.89 -42.07
C GLY A 870 40.90 -1.72 -41.35
N ALA A 871 39.90 -2.27 -42.07
CA ALA A 871 38.89 -3.15 -41.49
C ALA A 871 39.53 -4.31 -40.70
N PHE A 872 38.82 -4.80 -39.69
CA PHE A 872 39.18 -6.05 -39.00
C PHE A 872 38.66 -7.23 -39.81
N ALA A 873 39.34 -8.38 -39.76
CA ALA A 873 38.82 -9.60 -40.38
C ALA A 873 37.55 -10.08 -39.67
N ASP A 874 37.64 -10.25 -38.36
CA ASP A 874 36.56 -10.67 -37.47
C ASP A 874 36.87 -10.23 -36.02
N ARG A 875 36.18 -10.83 -35.02
CA ARG A 875 36.40 -10.53 -33.60
C ARG A 875 37.64 -11.20 -32.99
N ASN A 876 38.25 -12.15 -33.70
CA ASN A 876 39.48 -12.85 -33.31
C ASN A 876 40.73 -12.20 -33.91
N ASP A 877 40.56 -11.25 -34.84
CA ASP A 877 41.65 -10.45 -35.41
C ASP A 877 42.49 -9.82 -34.27
N PRO A 878 43.82 -10.03 -34.23
CA PRO A 878 44.70 -9.43 -33.23
C PRO A 878 44.57 -7.89 -33.15
N ALA A 879 44.31 -7.22 -34.27
CA ALA A 879 44.08 -5.78 -34.30
C ALA A 879 42.75 -5.41 -33.63
N TYR A 880 41.71 -6.23 -33.77
CA TYR A 880 40.45 -6.03 -33.04
C TYR A 880 40.68 -6.15 -31.53
N ALA A 881 41.37 -7.21 -31.08
CA ALA A 881 41.69 -7.41 -29.66
C ALA A 881 42.54 -6.26 -29.09
N GLN A 882 43.52 -5.76 -29.86
CA GLN A 882 44.32 -4.60 -29.51
C GLN A 882 43.45 -3.34 -29.36
N PHE A 883 42.56 -3.07 -30.32
CA PHE A 883 41.65 -1.93 -30.25
C PHE A 883 40.64 -2.04 -29.12
N LEU A 884 40.12 -3.23 -28.82
CA LEU A 884 39.25 -3.47 -27.66
C LEU A 884 39.98 -3.11 -26.36
N THR A 885 41.23 -3.54 -26.22
CA THR A 885 42.08 -3.18 -25.07
C THR A 885 42.30 -1.67 -24.97
N LEU A 886 42.55 -0.98 -26.09
CA LEU A 886 42.69 0.47 -26.13
C LEU A 886 41.39 1.18 -25.74
N VAL A 887 40.24 0.69 -26.22
CA VAL A 887 38.92 1.18 -25.83
C VAL A 887 38.71 1.03 -24.32
N GLU A 888 38.98 -0.14 -23.76
CA GLU A 888 38.84 -0.39 -22.32
C GLU A 888 39.75 0.51 -21.47
N LYS A 889 41.02 0.67 -21.88
CA LYS A 889 41.99 1.55 -21.22
C LYS A 889 41.63 3.04 -21.36
N SER A 890 40.90 3.41 -22.41
CA SER A 890 40.43 4.79 -22.61
C SER A 890 39.28 5.20 -21.70
N ILE A 891 38.71 4.27 -20.93
CA ILE A 891 37.59 4.54 -20.02
C ILE A 891 38.12 4.60 -18.58
N THR A 892 37.90 5.72 -17.87
CA THR A 892 38.34 5.85 -16.48
C THR A 892 37.74 4.75 -15.59
N PRO A 893 38.54 4.00 -14.80
CA PRO A 893 38.02 3.02 -13.86
C PRO A 893 37.12 3.64 -12.79
N LEU A 894 36.15 2.86 -12.29
CA LEU A 894 35.33 3.31 -11.15
C LEU A 894 36.19 3.40 -9.88
N LYS A 895 36.19 4.56 -9.22
CA LYS A 895 36.82 4.75 -7.91
C LYS A 895 36.24 3.82 -6.82
N TRP A 896 34.95 3.52 -6.90
CA TRP A 896 34.23 2.68 -5.94
C TRP A 896 33.47 1.57 -6.67
N ARG A 897 33.40 0.39 -6.04
CA ARG A 897 32.60 -0.74 -6.52
C ARG A 897 31.60 -1.15 -5.45
N ASP A 898 30.42 -1.59 -5.89
CA ASP A 898 29.38 -2.01 -4.95
C ASP A 898 29.87 -3.19 -4.09
N ARG A 899 29.51 -3.17 -2.81
CA ARG A 899 29.86 -4.20 -1.82
C ARG A 899 28.62 -4.55 -1.01
N ASN A 900 28.24 -5.83 -1.02
CA ASN A 900 27.03 -6.35 -0.36
C ASN A 900 25.75 -5.55 -0.70
N GLY A 901 25.64 -5.08 -1.94
CA GLY A 901 24.53 -4.25 -2.42
C GLY A 901 24.63 -2.75 -2.10
N THR A 902 25.62 -2.31 -1.32
CA THR A 902 25.84 -0.89 -0.97
C THR A 902 26.85 -0.23 -1.90
N CYS A 903 26.86 1.11 -1.95
CA CYS A 903 27.79 1.87 -2.79
C CYS A 903 29.27 1.81 -2.37
N ASN A 904 29.57 1.23 -1.19
CA ASN A 904 30.91 1.05 -0.64
C ASN A 904 31.75 2.33 -0.49
N ARG A 905 31.11 3.44 -0.12
CA ARG A 905 31.79 4.75 0.03
C ARG A 905 32.05 5.14 1.49
N GLY A 906 31.75 4.26 2.45
CA GLY A 906 31.88 4.55 3.88
C GLY A 906 31.17 5.85 4.26
N LYS A 907 31.90 6.80 4.86
CA LYS A 907 31.39 8.12 5.25
C LYS A 907 30.87 8.97 4.07
N GLN A 908 31.29 8.68 2.84
CA GLN A 908 30.82 9.34 1.61
C GLN A 908 29.61 8.61 0.98
N CYS A 909 28.84 7.89 1.80
CA CYS A 909 27.70 7.07 1.37
C CYS A 909 26.73 7.85 0.50
N ARG A 910 26.46 7.31 -0.70
CA ARG A 910 25.43 7.82 -1.62
C ARG A 910 24.15 6.99 -1.60
N CYS A 911 24.22 5.70 -1.24
CA CYS A 911 23.06 4.82 -1.24
C CYS A 911 22.18 4.95 0.02
N GLY A 912 22.70 5.45 1.14
CA GLY A 912 21.99 5.53 2.42
C GLY A 912 22.23 4.35 3.36
N ASP A 913 22.85 3.27 2.88
CA ASP A 913 22.78 1.95 3.55
C ASP A 913 24.12 1.43 4.09
N CYS A 914 25.24 2.11 3.84
CA CYS A 914 26.56 1.61 4.28
C CYS A 914 26.71 1.43 5.80
N TRP A 915 25.75 1.92 6.62
CA TRP A 915 25.71 1.72 8.07
C TRP A 915 25.16 0.35 8.48
N VAL A 916 24.41 -0.35 7.61
CA VAL A 916 23.74 -1.61 7.95
C VAL A 916 24.74 -2.72 8.30
N GLU A 917 25.88 -2.77 7.61
CA GLU A 917 26.96 -3.72 7.93
C GLU A 917 27.48 -3.54 9.36
N GLU A 918 27.55 -2.29 9.85
CA GLU A 918 27.95 -1.99 11.23
C GLU A 918 26.88 -2.47 12.22
N ALA A 919 25.60 -2.19 11.95
CA ALA A 919 24.48 -2.65 12.79
C ALA A 919 24.47 -4.18 12.94
N GLU A 920 24.70 -4.90 11.84
CA GLU A 920 24.80 -6.37 11.83
C GLU A 920 26.01 -6.90 12.62
N LYS A 921 27.16 -6.21 12.55
CA LYS A 921 28.33 -6.56 13.38
C LYS A 921 28.04 -6.38 14.87
N VAL A 922 27.37 -5.30 15.26
CA VAL A 922 26.98 -5.05 16.65
C VAL A 922 26.02 -6.12 17.14
N HIS A 923 25.00 -6.47 16.34
CA HIS A 923 24.04 -7.51 16.69
C HIS A 923 24.70 -8.88 16.89
N ARG A 924 25.55 -9.33 15.96
CA ARG A 924 26.28 -10.61 16.09
C ARG A 924 27.15 -10.68 17.34
N ARG A 925 27.83 -9.58 17.70
CA ARG A 925 28.62 -9.50 18.95
C ARG A 925 27.75 -9.65 20.20
N LYS A 926 26.55 -9.06 20.21
CA LYS A 926 25.59 -9.23 21.32
C LYS A 926 25.14 -10.69 21.42
N MET A 927 24.77 -11.32 20.31
CA MET A 927 24.35 -12.72 20.28
C MET A 927 25.43 -13.66 20.81
N GLN A 928 26.69 -13.47 20.39
CA GLN A 928 27.82 -14.27 20.88
C GLN A 928 28.01 -14.12 22.40
N LYS A 929 27.89 -12.91 22.94
CA LYS A 929 27.97 -12.67 24.40
C LYS A 929 26.83 -13.33 25.16
N THR A 930 25.60 -13.31 24.62
CA THR A 930 24.44 -13.95 25.25
C THR A 930 24.58 -15.47 25.23
N MET A 931 25.08 -16.06 24.13
CA MET A 931 25.35 -17.50 24.06
C MET A 931 26.46 -17.91 25.02
N ALA A 932 27.52 -17.12 25.18
CA ALA A 932 28.60 -17.44 26.11
C ALA A 932 28.19 -17.35 27.61
N ARG A 933 27.04 -16.75 27.92
CA ARG A 933 26.50 -16.61 29.28
C ARG A 933 25.44 -17.66 29.64
N LYS A 934 24.95 -18.40 28.65
CA LYS A 934 24.01 -19.52 28.82
C LYS A 934 24.79 -20.83 28.73
#